data_AF-A0A2R6HCN1-F1
#
_entry.id   AF-A0A2R6HCN1-F1
#
_cell.length_a   1.000
_cell.length_b   1.000
_cell.length_c   1.000
_cell.angle_alpha   90.00
_cell.angle_beta   90.00
_cell.angle_gamma   90.00
#
_symmetry.space_group_name_H-M   'P 1'
#
loop_
_entity.id
_entity.type
_entity.pdbx_description
1 polymer ?
#
loop_
_entity_poly.entity_id
_entity_poly.type
_entity_poly.pdbx_seq_one_letter_code
_entity_poly.pdbx_strand_id
1 'polypeptide(L)'
;MSENPLDDDPFAEPADGTGDDPTAEADDPNGGADGDATPAESDGTDEEGAAADADAAVGDADATDGGPAGGLAETSVPSSATELDDGEVGHVLASEGIHVSRGEYTVNAFVATGRRDAVRVGDYVRVPYPGSGDALFAVVDGLRYEPYTDLDDRSDAHNLISRERPLNEGEFVLVAELEPITILSAEDDANATSGRTAGNSGAAGSSRTAKPGGAGGIDDADALSRGIVNQVPKPNTRVALATREAVLREGLNLPGEGVFCGYLAVGGDRMTVRGGEPFPYYLANPGIDPDTGETESGEPAVFRHTLVAGSTGKGKTHFTKNLLRQFVGGKRYPVESHATGDTERSRLNVVVLDPENEYWQMRDDGDLPDAATRRLERAGVEVGGVEDLEVFVPSVANTTDPATGASKSFSIPFSLVESRPELLMPYTPTEVTRGALEGCLSSYFGRRGSDGPPTYEGFRAYLDANAEEDSPLRTRHEIADGTWSAIMRRVKGGVFGDVFDGGNASAGSGGSAGASGTNPLPEVSGRMFREGQVTVIPTGHLRGGKEELVVLSILSYVIENNVSDHDVDPHLKDTPMLVAVDEAHNYLAGAETLRGEYIVGRAREAAKQGRKDQLGLMLITQNPEDVDADVLKQTNTNVFLGLREEVVEKVPSVPTEFKRDIPRFGKGQAVVKAPDVEAVEVVGLPYCLTRHDN
;
A
#
# COMPACT_ATOMS: atom_id res chain seq x y z
N MET A 1 44.10 4.90 -12.24
CA MET A 1 44.74 3.93 -11.33
C MET A 1 44.57 4.44 -9.92
N SER A 2 43.54 3.95 -9.25
CA SER A 2 43.35 3.95 -7.79
C SER A 2 42.03 3.22 -7.58
N GLU A 3 42.13 2.03 -7.02
CA GLU A 3 41.10 0.99 -6.92
C GLU A 3 40.00 1.37 -5.92
N ASN A 4 38.77 0.94 -6.25
CA ASN A 4 37.55 1.12 -5.48
C ASN A 4 37.17 -0.25 -4.89
N PRO A 5 37.03 -0.42 -3.56
CA PRO A 5 36.68 -1.71 -2.97
C PRO A 5 35.23 -1.68 -2.48
N LEU A 6 34.27 -2.09 -3.30
CA LEU A 6 32.89 -2.41 -2.90
C LEU A 6 32.31 -3.41 -3.92
N ASP A 7 32.73 -4.67 -3.81
CA ASP A 7 31.99 -5.83 -4.31
C ASP A 7 31.78 -6.76 -3.12
N ASP A 8 30.69 -6.56 -2.39
CA ASP A 8 30.11 -7.58 -1.52
C ASP A 8 28.62 -7.67 -1.90
N ASP A 9 28.32 -8.67 -2.72
CA ASP A 9 26.97 -9.07 -3.10
C ASP A 9 26.34 -9.87 -1.95
N PRO A 10 25.25 -9.38 -1.32
CA PRO A 10 24.60 -10.08 -0.21
C PRO A 10 23.74 -11.28 -0.65
N PHE A 11 23.78 -11.71 -1.92
CA PHE A 11 22.93 -12.78 -2.46
C PHE A 11 23.67 -14.01 -3.00
N ALA A 12 24.96 -14.18 -2.70
CA ALA A 12 25.70 -15.39 -3.10
C ALA A 12 25.50 -16.54 -2.08
N GLU A 13 24.89 -17.66 -2.52
CA GLU A 13 24.80 -18.90 -1.73
C GLU A 13 26.20 -19.53 -1.47
N PRO A 14 26.47 -20.13 -0.30
CA PRO A 14 27.79 -20.66 0.01
C PRO A 14 28.01 -22.04 -0.62
N ALA A 15 29.16 -22.19 -1.28
CA ALA A 15 29.66 -23.48 -1.74
C ALA A 15 30.53 -24.16 -0.65
N ASP A 16 30.28 -25.45 -0.44
CA ASP A 16 31.04 -26.34 0.44
C ASP A 16 32.55 -26.36 0.12
N GLY A 17 33.39 -26.32 1.16
CA GLY A 17 34.84 -26.48 1.01
C GLY A 17 35.62 -26.50 2.33
N THR A 18 35.94 -27.71 2.78
CA THR A 18 36.82 -28.09 3.90
C THR A 18 38.24 -27.51 3.84
N GLY A 19 38.81 -27.14 4.99
CA GLY A 19 40.27 -26.94 5.14
C GLY A 19 40.70 -26.54 6.56
N ASP A 20 41.56 -27.36 7.16
CA ASP A 20 42.16 -27.28 8.51
C ASP A 20 43.03 -26.02 8.80
N ASP A 21 43.03 -25.67 10.11
CA ASP A 21 44.00 -25.05 11.07
C ASP A 21 45.49 -24.81 10.63
N PRO A 22 46.41 -24.07 11.34
CA PRO A 22 46.38 -23.67 12.77
C PRO A 22 47.06 -22.35 13.27
N THR A 23 46.76 -22.02 14.55
CA THR A 23 47.59 -21.40 15.64
C THR A 23 48.34 -20.06 15.48
N ALA A 24 48.21 -19.17 16.49
CA ALA A 24 49.35 -18.59 17.26
C ALA A 24 48.91 -17.73 18.47
N GLU A 25 49.61 -17.93 19.58
CA GLU A 25 49.56 -17.28 20.90
C GLU A 25 50.15 -15.85 20.92
N ALA A 26 49.79 -15.04 21.94
CA ALA A 26 50.73 -14.41 22.91
C ALA A 26 50.11 -13.26 23.75
N ASP A 27 50.07 -13.48 25.08
CA ASP A 27 50.61 -12.66 26.18
C ASP A 27 50.28 -11.16 26.43
N ASP A 28 49.57 -10.94 27.56
CA ASP A 28 50.00 -10.22 28.79
C ASP A 28 49.94 -8.66 28.85
N PRO A 29 50.08 -7.98 30.02
CA PRO A 29 49.06 -7.79 31.07
C PRO A 29 48.92 -6.32 31.59
N ASN A 30 48.28 -6.19 32.78
CA ASN A 30 48.40 -5.12 33.80
C ASN A 30 47.26 -4.07 33.72
N GLY A 31 46.59 -3.64 34.78
CA GLY A 31 46.70 -3.81 36.23
C GLY A 31 45.82 -2.74 36.91
N GLY A 32 45.47 -2.91 38.18
CA GLY A 32 44.87 -1.82 38.97
C GLY A 32 43.84 -2.27 40.00
N ALA A 33 44.34 -2.54 41.21
CA ALA A 33 43.56 -2.72 42.43
C ALA A 33 43.29 -1.38 43.12
N ASP A 34 42.24 -1.33 43.96
CA ASP A 34 42.16 -0.73 45.31
C ASP A 34 40.70 -0.89 45.77
N GLY A 35 40.36 -1.65 46.83
CA GLY A 35 40.53 -1.29 48.26
C GLY A 35 39.27 -0.51 48.71
N ASP A 36 38.57 -0.75 49.81
CA ASP A 36 38.78 -1.45 51.08
C ASP A 36 37.44 -1.37 51.87
N ALA A 37 37.35 -2.13 52.98
CA ALA A 37 36.53 -1.93 54.19
C ALA A 37 35.50 -3.03 54.52
N THR A 38 35.99 -3.96 55.33
CA THR A 38 35.30 -4.86 56.30
C THR A 38 34.92 -4.05 57.58
N PRO A 39 34.52 -4.61 58.76
CA PRO A 39 34.23 -6.01 59.19
C PRO A 39 33.03 -6.19 60.17
N ALA A 40 32.72 -7.46 60.52
CA ALA A 40 32.33 -8.02 61.85
C ALA A 40 31.52 -9.33 61.65
N GLU A 41 32.01 -10.54 61.94
CA GLU A 41 32.01 -11.30 63.23
C GLU A 41 30.61 -11.39 63.90
N SER A 42 30.06 -12.52 64.41
CA SER A 42 30.44 -13.93 64.59
C SER A 42 29.21 -14.74 65.12
N ASP A 43 29.43 -16.04 65.42
CA ASP A 43 28.62 -17.04 66.18
C ASP A 43 27.33 -17.61 65.53
N GLY A 44 27.00 -18.91 65.63
CA GLY A 44 27.62 -20.06 66.27
C GLY A 44 26.63 -21.24 66.43
N THR A 45 27.16 -22.47 66.43
CA THR A 45 26.70 -23.74 67.06
C THR A 45 25.43 -24.50 66.58
N ASP A 46 25.68 -25.67 65.97
CA ASP A 46 25.45 -27.05 66.44
C ASP A 46 24.06 -27.66 66.74
N GLU A 47 23.89 -28.88 66.18
CA GLU A 47 23.27 -30.11 66.72
C GLU A 47 21.74 -30.13 66.96
N GLU A 48 20.96 -31.21 66.86
CA GLU A 48 21.09 -32.67 66.68
C GLU A 48 19.63 -33.20 66.47
N GLY A 49 19.41 -34.40 65.95
CA GLY A 49 18.09 -35.04 66.02
C GLY A 49 17.91 -36.29 65.16
N ALA A 50 18.26 -37.45 65.72
CA ALA A 50 18.30 -38.77 65.09
C ALA A 50 17.03 -39.63 65.30
N ALA A 51 17.09 -40.83 64.69
CA ALA A 51 16.34 -42.09 64.89
C ALA A 51 15.09 -42.29 63.98
N ALA A 52 14.99 -43.29 63.08
CA ALA A 52 15.40 -44.70 62.99
C ALA A 52 14.37 -45.73 63.49
N ASP A 53 14.37 -46.88 62.78
CA ASP A 53 13.71 -48.19 62.97
C ASP A 53 12.27 -48.34 62.44
N ALA A 54 11.94 -49.18 61.43
CA ALA A 54 12.31 -50.54 61.00
C ALA A 54 11.42 -51.67 61.59
N ASP A 55 10.64 -52.26 60.67
CA ASP A 55 10.15 -53.65 60.51
C ASP A 55 9.72 -54.52 61.70
N ALA A 56 8.52 -55.13 61.60
CA ALA A 56 8.36 -56.51 61.09
C ALA A 56 6.94 -57.11 61.31
N ALA A 57 6.58 -57.95 60.34
CA ALA A 57 5.34 -58.70 60.07
C ALA A 57 4.77 -59.67 61.15
N VAL A 58 3.48 -60.07 61.00
CA VAL A 58 2.99 -61.36 60.41
C VAL A 58 1.50 -61.64 60.77
N GLY A 59 0.69 -61.97 59.74
CA GLY A 59 -0.44 -62.94 59.66
C GLY A 59 -1.71 -62.73 60.51
N ASP A 60 -2.93 -63.20 60.19
CA ASP A 60 -3.67 -63.74 59.02
C ASP A 60 -5.11 -64.00 59.57
N ALA A 61 -6.19 -63.79 58.79
CA ALA A 61 -7.51 -64.47 58.91
C ALA A 61 -8.64 -63.85 58.04
N ASP A 62 -8.92 -64.53 56.92
CA ASP A 62 -10.21 -65.03 56.39
C ASP A 62 -11.49 -64.15 56.13
N ALA A 63 -11.99 -64.35 54.89
CA ALA A 63 -13.38 -64.50 54.41
C ALA A 63 -14.39 -63.34 54.13
N THR A 64 -14.78 -63.27 52.83
CA THR A 64 -16.12 -62.98 52.20
C THR A 64 -16.60 -61.50 52.14
N ASP A 65 -17.23 -60.92 51.10
CA ASP A 65 -18.01 -61.33 49.92
C ASP A 65 -18.22 -60.11 48.96
N GLY A 66 -18.46 -60.34 47.65
CA GLY A 66 -19.28 -59.48 46.74
C GLY A 66 -18.63 -58.39 45.85
N GLY A 67 -18.46 -58.65 44.53
CA GLY A 67 -17.99 -57.69 43.48
C GLY A 67 -19.06 -56.74 42.87
N PRO A 68 -18.95 -56.21 41.62
CA PRO A 68 -17.85 -56.30 40.65
C PRO A 68 -17.37 -54.96 40.02
N ALA A 69 -16.28 -55.10 39.26
CA ALA A 69 -15.53 -54.20 38.38
C ALA A 69 -16.23 -53.02 37.68
N GLY A 70 -15.60 -51.85 37.81
CA GLY A 70 -15.65 -50.73 36.87
C GLY A 70 -14.24 -50.25 36.57
N GLY A 71 -13.45 -51.09 35.89
CA GLY A 71 -12.11 -50.71 35.43
C GLY A 71 -12.22 -49.66 34.33
N LEU A 72 -11.71 -48.45 34.60
CA LEU A 72 -11.37 -47.49 33.56
C LEU A 72 -10.37 -48.18 32.62
N ALA A 73 -10.76 -48.37 31.37
CA ALA A 73 -9.85 -48.88 30.35
C ALA A 73 -8.79 -47.81 30.10
N GLU A 74 -7.62 -47.94 30.72
CA GLU A 74 -6.42 -47.25 30.28
C GLU A 74 -6.15 -47.70 28.84
N THR A 75 -6.47 -46.81 27.91
CA THR A 75 -6.17 -47.01 26.50
C THR A 75 -4.70 -46.67 26.35
N SER A 76 -3.86 -47.69 26.16
CA SER A 76 -2.44 -47.50 25.84
C SER A 76 -2.33 -46.64 24.58
N VAL A 77 -1.78 -45.43 24.73
CA VAL A 77 -1.43 -44.55 23.62
C VAL A 77 -0.14 -45.11 22.99
N PRO A 78 -0.13 -45.50 21.72
CA PRO A 78 1.11 -45.91 21.07
C PRO A 78 2.08 -44.72 21.07
N SER A 79 3.28 -44.90 21.62
CA SER A 79 4.34 -43.88 21.69
C SER A 79 5.06 -43.64 20.35
N SER A 80 4.43 -44.00 19.23
CA SER A 80 4.93 -43.66 17.90
C SER A 80 4.40 -42.28 17.56
N ALA A 81 5.29 -41.30 17.41
CA ALA A 81 4.98 -40.04 16.77
C ALA A 81 4.13 -40.32 15.53
N THR A 82 2.85 -39.95 15.57
CA THR A 82 1.98 -40.04 14.39
C THR A 82 2.69 -39.24 13.32
N GLU A 83 3.03 -39.86 12.19
CA GLU A 83 3.62 -39.13 11.07
C GLU A 83 2.66 -37.96 10.74
N LEU A 84 3.18 -36.74 10.83
CA LEU A 84 2.41 -35.54 10.53
C LEU A 84 2.10 -35.55 9.04
N ASP A 85 0.85 -35.24 8.69
CA ASP A 85 0.47 -35.14 7.29
C ASP A 85 1.19 -33.95 6.62
N ASP A 86 1.19 -33.93 5.28
CA ASP A 86 1.80 -32.86 4.51
C ASP A 86 1.18 -31.49 4.88
N GLY A 87 2.03 -30.57 5.36
CA GLY A 87 1.64 -29.24 5.79
C GLY A 87 1.09 -29.14 7.21
N GLU A 88 0.89 -30.26 7.91
CA GLU A 88 0.53 -30.26 9.33
C GLU A 88 1.71 -29.79 10.19
N VAL A 89 1.46 -28.76 11.01
CA VAL A 89 2.46 -28.15 11.89
C VAL A 89 2.24 -28.49 13.35
N GLY A 90 1.02 -28.90 13.73
CA GLY A 90 0.72 -29.38 15.07
C GLY A 90 -0.77 -29.39 15.38
N HIS A 91 -1.18 -29.01 16.59
CA HIS A 91 -2.59 -29.09 17.02
C HIS A 91 -3.00 -28.04 18.04
N VAL A 92 -4.31 -27.74 18.11
CA VAL A 92 -4.90 -26.76 19.03
C VAL A 92 -4.77 -27.24 20.49
N LEU A 93 -4.24 -26.36 21.35
CA LEU A 93 -4.06 -26.60 22.77
C LEU A 93 -5.38 -26.49 23.54
N ALA A 94 -5.63 -27.48 24.41
CA ALA A 94 -6.78 -27.50 25.30
C ALA A 94 -6.53 -26.83 26.66
N SER A 95 -5.26 -26.84 27.11
CA SER A 95 -4.82 -26.49 28.45
C SER A 95 -4.99 -25.02 28.81
N GLU A 96 -4.91 -24.14 27.81
CA GLU A 96 -4.90 -22.67 28.01
C GLU A 96 -6.27 -22.03 27.86
N GLY A 97 -7.31 -22.83 27.61
CA GLY A 97 -8.66 -22.36 27.33
C GLY A 97 -8.78 -21.84 25.89
N ILE A 98 -9.69 -22.45 25.13
CA ILE A 98 -9.99 -22.00 23.76
C ILE A 98 -11.13 -21.00 23.85
N HIS A 99 -10.84 -19.74 23.57
CA HIS A 99 -11.80 -18.64 23.65
C HIS A 99 -11.96 -17.95 22.31
N VAL A 100 -13.21 -17.72 21.91
CA VAL A 100 -13.56 -16.88 20.77
C VAL A 100 -14.77 -16.07 21.20
N SER A 101 -14.64 -14.76 21.17
CA SER A 101 -15.73 -13.81 21.38
C SER A 101 -15.78 -12.80 20.24
N ARG A 102 -16.60 -11.75 20.39
CA ARG A 102 -16.69 -10.68 19.39
C ARG A 102 -15.55 -9.66 19.44
N GLY A 103 -14.69 -9.72 20.46
CA GLY A 103 -13.60 -8.75 20.63
C GLY A 103 -12.29 -9.33 21.14
N GLU A 104 -12.33 -10.52 21.73
CA GLU A 104 -11.16 -11.22 22.27
C GLU A 104 -11.16 -12.66 21.78
N TYR A 105 -9.97 -13.18 21.49
CA TYR A 105 -9.73 -14.57 21.16
C TYR A 105 -8.55 -15.12 21.96
N THR A 106 -8.55 -16.43 22.14
CA THR A 106 -7.43 -17.20 22.70
C THR A 106 -7.47 -18.54 21.99
N VAL A 107 -6.68 -18.66 20.94
CA VAL A 107 -6.55 -19.89 20.16
C VAL A 107 -5.07 -20.16 20.01
N ASN A 108 -4.57 -21.12 20.79
CA ASN A 108 -3.16 -21.47 20.80
C ASN A 108 -2.95 -22.86 20.22
N ALA A 109 -1.85 -23.04 19.51
CA ALA A 109 -1.48 -24.28 18.87
C ALA A 109 -0.11 -24.74 19.32
N PHE A 110 0.00 -26.02 19.68
CA PHE A 110 1.28 -26.68 19.82
C PHE A 110 1.92 -26.83 18.44
N VAL A 111 3.18 -26.45 18.31
CA VAL A 111 3.98 -26.70 17.10
C VAL A 111 4.88 -27.92 17.34
N ALA A 112 4.75 -28.92 16.48
CA ALA A 112 5.51 -30.15 16.59
C ALA A 112 7.01 -29.89 16.41
N THR A 113 7.85 -30.61 17.16
CA THR A 113 9.31 -30.40 17.19
C THR A 113 9.96 -30.42 15.81
N GLY A 114 9.56 -31.33 14.92
CA GLY A 114 10.09 -31.40 13.55
C GLY A 114 9.55 -30.35 12.57
N ARG A 115 8.68 -29.44 13.02
CA ARG A 115 8.01 -28.41 12.20
C ARG A 115 8.26 -26.99 12.69
N ARG A 116 9.06 -26.79 13.74
CA ARG A 116 9.27 -25.48 14.37
C ARG A 116 9.87 -24.45 13.42
N ASP A 117 10.87 -24.84 12.63
CA ASP A 117 11.51 -23.97 11.63
C ASP A 117 10.61 -23.64 10.43
N ALA A 118 9.51 -24.38 10.27
CA ALA A 118 8.57 -24.19 9.16
C ALA A 118 7.44 -23.21 9.49
N VAL A 119 7.34 -22.74 10.74
CA VAL A 119 6.30 -21.79 11.18
C VAL A 119 6.93 -20.47 11.56
N ARG A 120 6.38 -19.38 11.02
CA ARG A 120 6.81 -18.02 11.25
C ARG A 120 5.63 -17.15 11.68
N VAL A 121 5.92 -16.08 12.40
CA VAL A 121 4.94 -15.03 12.64
C VAL A 121 4.53 -14.42 11.30
N GLY A 122 3.23 -14.29 11.07
CA GLY A 122 2.62 -13.89 9.79
C GLY A 122 2.20 -15.05 8.88
N ASP A 123 2.58 -16.30 9.18
CA ASP A 123 2.10 -17.44 8.39
C ASP A 123 0.59 -17.65 8.56
N TYR A 124 -0.07 -18.05 7.48
CA TYR A 124 -1.48 -18.40 7.50
C TYR A 124 -1.66 -19.89 7.78
N VAL A 125 -2.62 -20.22 8.64
CA VAL A 125 -2.94 -21.59 9.04
C VAL A 125 -4.43 -21.89 8.89
N ARG A 126 -4.74 -23.19 8.82
CA ARG A 126 -6.08 -23.74 8.77
C ARG A 126 -6.30 -24.74 9.88
N VAL A 127 -7.44 -24.65 10.55
CA VAL A 127 -7.89 -25.54 11.62
C VAL A 127 -9.29 -26.11 11.28
N PRO A 128 -9.41 -27.38 10.84
CA PRO A 128 -10.69 -27.94 10.40
C PRO A 128 -11.67 -28.13 11.56
N TYR A 129 -12.94 -27.80 11.37
CA TYR A 129 -14.01 -28.17 12.29
C TYR A 129 -14.46 -29.62 12.01
N PRO A 130 -14.25 -30.57 12.95
CA PRO A 130 -14.57 -31.96 12.69
C PRO A 130 -16.05 -32.17 12.36
N GLY A 131 -16.31 -32.84 11.23
CA GLY A 131 -17.65 -33.27 10.83
C GLY A 131 -18.52 -32.23 10.11
N SER A 132 -18.06 -30.97 9.96
CA SER A 132 -18.81 -29.95 9.19
C SER A 132 -18.24 -29.65 7.81
N GLY A 133 -16.98 -30.01 7.55
CA GLY A 133 -16.25 -29.61 6.34
C GLY A 133 -15.77 -28.14 6.39
N ASP A 134 -16.12 -27.41 7.44
CA ASP A 134 -15.68 -26.03 7.65
C ASP A 134 -14.25 -26.03 8.23
N ALA A 135 -13.52 -24.93 8.06
CA ALA A 135 -12.25 -24.74 8.71
C ALA A 135 -12.04 -23.30 9.14
N LEU A 136 -11.48 -23.09 10.33
CA LEU A 136 -10.99 -21.80 10.76
C LEU A 136 -9.72 -21.45 9.97
N PHE A 137 -9.70 -20.27 9.37
CA PHE A 137 -8.53 -19.65 8.75
C PHE A 137 -8.01 -18.55 9.69
N ALA A 138 -6.72 -18.61 10.00
CA ALA A 138 -6.09 -17.74 10.99
C ALA A 138 -4.66 -17.38 10.55
N VAL A 139 -4.11 -16.31 11.13
CA VAL A 139 -2.69 -15.94 11.02
C VAL A 139 -1.97 -16.29 12.32
N VAL A 140 -0.70 -16.67 12.22
CA VAL A 140 0.20 -16.83 13.37
C VAL A 140 0.63 -15.44 13.84
N ASP A 141 0.00 -14.93 14.89
CA ASP A 141 0.27 -13.61 15.46
C ASP A 141 1.54 -13.63 16.34
N GLY A 142 1.80 -14.76 16.99
CA GLY A 142 2.92 -14.90 17.92
C GLY A 142 3.47 -16.31 18.00
N LEU A 143 4.75 -16.42 18.36
CA LEU A 143 5.44 -17.66 18.67
C LEU A 143 6.15 -17.51 20.02
N ARG A 144 5.97 -18.49 20.92
CA ARG A 144 6.63 -18.50 22.22
C ARG A 144 7.06 -19.90 22.63
N TYR A 145 8.22 -20.00 23.27
CA TYR A 145 8.64 -21.22 23.95
C TYR A 145 8.12 -21.23 25.39
N GLU A 146 7.51 -22.33 25.78
CA GLU A 146 7.07 -22.59 27.16
C GLU A 146 7.86 -23.75 27.76
N PRO A 147 8.33 -23.63 29.01
CA PRO A 147 9.04 -24.72 29.66
C PRO A 147 8.06 -25.83 30.09
N TYR A 148 8.49 -27.08 29.98
CA TYR A 148 7.69 -28.25 30.36
C TYR A 148 7.39 -28.36 31.86
N THR A 149 8.21 -27.69 32.68
CA THR A 149 8.15 -27.64 34.15
C THR A 149 8.66 -26.27 34.63
N ASP A 150 8.41 -25.89 35.88
CA ASP A 150 9.06 -24.75 36.53
C ASP A 150 10.57 -24.99 36.67
N LEU A 151 11.31 -24.87 35.57
CA LEU A 151 12.77 -24.91 35.55
C LEU A 151 13.29 -23.59 36.10
N ASP A 152 14.02 -23.64 37.21
CA ASP A 152 14.68 -22.48 37.81
C ASP A 152 15.97 -22.16 37.02
N ASP A 153 15.77 -21.62 35.82
CA ASP A 153 16.81 -21.16 34.90
C ASP A 153 17.52 -19.87 35.37
N ARG A 154 17.06 -19.28 36.48
CA ARG A 154 17.64 -18.07 37.11
C ARG A 154 18.89 -18.35 37.96
N SER A 155 19.36 -19.60 37.99
CA SER A 155 20.57 -20.03 38.70
C SER A 155 21.79 -20.08 37.77
N ASP A 156 22.86 -19.36 38.13
CA ASP A 156 24.15 -19.38 37.41
C ASP A 156 24.73 -20.80 37.24
N ALA A 157 24.44 -21.71 38.18
CA ALA A 157 24.89 -23.09 38.12
C ALA A 157 24.18 -23.91 37.01
N HIS A 158 22.91 -23.61 36.72
CA HIS A 158 22.16 -24.26 35.64
C HIS A 158 22.61 -23.75 34.27
N ASN A 159 22.86 -22.45 34.15
CA ASN A 159 23.43 -21.83 32.94
C ASN A 159 24.85 -22.33 32.61
N LEU A 160 25.69 -22.59 33.61
CA LEU A 160 27.03 -23.13 33.40
C LEU A 160 27.02 -24.61 32.93
N ILE A 161 26.06 -25.42 33.39
CA ILE A 161 25.90 -26.82 32.97
C ILE A 161 25.28 -26.92 31.56
N SER A 162 24.33 -26.04 31.23
CA SER A 162 23.68 -26.00 29.91
C SER A 162 24.51 -25.36 28.81
N ARG A 163 25.61 -24.63 29.13
CA ARG A 163 26.55 -24.08 28.13
C ARG A 163 27.38 -25.13 27.39
N GLU A 164 27.62 -26.29 27.99
CA GLU A 164 28.43 -27.37 27.39
C GLU A 164 27.60 -28.48 26.73
N ARG A 165 26.27 -28.36 26.72
CA ARG A 165 25.37 -29.24 25.95
C ARG A 165 24.60 -28.41 24.92
N PRO A 166 24.42 -28.91 23.68
CA PRO A 166 23.49 -28.26 22.75
C PRO A 166 22.11 -28.21 23.42
N LEU A 167 21.51 -27.02 23.47
CA LEU A 167 20.15 -26.82 23.97
C LEU A 167 19.24 -27.83 23.29
N ASN A 168 18.66 -28.74 24.09
CA ASN A 168 17.70 -29.70 23.57
C ASN A 168 16.35 -29.00 23.49
N GLU A 169 16.01 -28.54 22.29
CA GLU A 169 14.71 -27.95 21.98
C GLU A 169 13.51 -28.82 22.41
N GLY A 170 13.68 -30.14 22.59
CA GLY A 170 12.66 -31.02 23.15
C GLY A 170 12.28 -30.74 24.61
N GLU A 171 13.05 -29.94 25.34
CA GLU A 171 12.76 -29.51 26.72
C GLU A 171 11.75 -28.36 26.80
N PHE A 172 11.47 -27.72 25.66
CA PHE A 172 10.53 -26.62 25.52
C PHE A 172 9.41 -26.97 24.56
N VAL A 173 8.23 -26.41 24.81
CA VAL A 173 7.05 -26.49 23.97
C VAL A 173 6.99 -25.22 23.14
N LEU A 174 6.98 -25.33 21.80
CA LEU A 174 6.72 -24.16 20.95
C LEU A 174 5.20 -24.01 20.83
N VAL A 175 4.69 -22.84 21.21
CA VAL A 175 3.29 -22.46 21.14
C VAL A 175 3.13 -21.34 20.12
N ALA A 176 2.20 -21.53 19.18
CA ALA A 176 1.76 -20.52 18.23
C ALA A 176 0.45 -19.89 18.69
N GLU A 177 0.43 -18.57 18.78
CA GLU A 177 -0.77 -17.76 19.02
C GLU A 177 -1.45 -17.50 17.68
N LEU A 178 -2.71 -17.92 17.55
CA LEU A 178 -3.46 -17.82 16.30
C LEU A 178 -4.51 -16.71 16.40
N GLU A 179 -4.46 -15.76 15.48
CA GLU A 179 -5.48 -14.73 15.28
C GLU A 179 -6.51 -15.22 14.25
N PRO A 180 -7.76 -15.51 14.67
CA PRO A 180 -8.82 -15.95 13.77
C PRO A 180 -9.23 -14.85 12.77
N ILE A 181 -9.22 -15.17 11.47
CA ILE A 181 -9.66 -14.25 10.41
C ILE A 181 -11.08 -14.58 9.95
N THR A 182 -11.32 -15.82 9.51
CA THR A 182 -12.61 -16.25 8.95
C THR A 182 -12.82 -17.75 9.12
N ILE A 183 -14.08 -18.20 8.99
CA ILE A 183 -14.40 -19.63 8.81
C ILE A 183 -14.64 -19.87 7.33
N LEU A 184 -13.91 -20.80 6.74
CA LEU A 184 -14.07 -21.25 5.37
C LEU A 184 -15.00 -22.46 5.32
N SER A 185 -15.95 -22.45 4.39
CA SER A 185 -16.88 -23.55 4.14
C SER A 185 -16.87 -23.91 2.65
N ALA A 186 -16.89 -25.21 2.33
CA ALA A 186 -17.17 -25.66 0.96
C ALA A 186 -18.61 -25.30 0.58
N GLU A 187 -18.79 -24.71 -0.60
CA GLU A 187 -20.11 -24.45 -1.15
C GLU A 187 -20.74 -25.77 -1.62
N ASP A 188 -21.95 -26.08 -1.15
CA ASP A 188 -22.75 -27.15 -1.75
C ASP A 188 -23.23 -26.67 -3.13
N ASP A 189 -22.98 -27.46 -4.19
CA ASP A 189 -23.39 -27.23 -5.60
C ASP A 189 -24.87 -26.80 -5.81
N ALA A 190 -25.70 -26.87 -4.77
CA ALA A 190 -27.11 -26.45 -4.78
C ALA A 190 -27.32 -24.92 -4.82
N ASN A 191 -26.30 -24.09 -4.55
CA ASN A 191 -26.44 -22.62 -4.52
C ASN A 191 -25.74 -21.87 -5.66
N ALA A 192 -25.06 -22.57 -6.57
CA ALA A 192 -24.31 -21.98 -7.69
C ALA A 192 -25.18 -21.24 -8.74
N THR A 193 -26.51 -21.21 -8.57
CA THR A 193 -27.44 -20.53 -9.51
C THR A 193 -28.15 -19.30 -8.94
N SER A 194 -27.77 -18.79 -7.76
CA SER A 194 -28.30 -17.49 -7.31
C SER A 194 -27.32 -16.72 -6.41
N GLY A 195 -26.66 -15.69 -6.96
CA GLY A 195 -26.07 -14.65 -6.11
C GLY A 195 -24.84 -13.90 -6.62
N ARG A 196 -24.91 -13.23 -7.78
CA ARG A 196 -24.12 -11.99 -7.97
C ARG A 196 -24.97 -10.80 -7.58
N THR A 197 -25.20 -10.58 -6.28
CA THR A 197 -25.51 -9.24 -5.71
C THR A 197 -25.54 -9.27 -4.19
N ALA A 198 -24.86 -8.27 -3.60
CA ALA A 198 -25.08 -7.55 -2.35
C ALA A 198 -25.64 -8.29 -1.11
N GLY A 199 -24.92 -8.14 0.00
CA GLY A 199 -25.24 -8.75 1.28
C GLY A 199 -26.60 -8.40 1.87
N ASN A 200 -27.15 -9.36 2.61
CA ASN A 200 -27.82 -9.09 3.88
C ASN A 200 -27.86 -10.36 4.73
N SER A 201 -27.72 -10.14 6.02
CA SER A 201 -27.89 -11.06 7.13
C SER A 201 -29.15 -11.96 7.05
N GLY A 202 -28.97 -13.22 7.46
CA GLY A 202 -30.06 -14.16 7.69
C GLY A 202 -29.56 -15.41 8.39
N ALA A 203 -29.54 -15.39 9.71
CA ALA A 203 -29.32 -16.59 10.52
C ALA A 203 -30.47 -17.58 10.28
N ALA A 204 -30.18 -18.70 9.62
CA ALA A 204 -31.08 -19.84 9.55
C ALA A 204 -30.27 -21.13 9.73
N GLY A 205 -30.44 -21.76 10.89
CA GLY A 205 -29.90 -23.08 11.16
C GLY A 205 -30.60 -24.11 10.28
N SER A 206 -29.82 -24.75 9.40
CA SER A 206 -30.25 -25.97 8.71
C SER A 206 -29.34 -27.12 9.15
N SER A 207 -29.97 -28.18 9.62
CA SER A 207 -29.36 -29.43 10.04
C SER A 207 -28.63 -30.09 8.86
N ARG A 208 -27.29 -30.13 8.92
CA ARG A 208 -26.44 -30.82 7.95
C ARG A 208 -26.45 -32.33 8.21
N THR A 209 -26.76 -33.12 7.19
CA THR A 209 -26.55 -34.57 7.20
C THR A 209 -25.18 -34.86 6.59
N ALA A 210 -24.22 -35.23 7.44
CA ALA A 210 -22.86 -35.56 7.03
C ALA A 210 -22.81 -36.83 6.17
N LYS A 211 -22.06 -36.81 5.06
CA LYS A 211 -21.59 -38.04 4.40
C LYS A 211 -20.66 -38.78 5.38
N PRO A 212 -20.84 -40.09 5.63
CA PRO A 212 -19.94 -40.82 6.50
C PRO A 212 -18.70 -41.28 5.73
N GLY A 213 -17.50 -41.01 6.27
CA GLY A 213 -16.37 -41.92 6.09
C GLY A 213 -15.14 -41.48 5.28
N GLY A 214 -14.88 -40.20 5.07
CA GLY A 214 -13.57 -39.70 4.60
C GLY A 214 -13.11 -38.55 5.49
N ALA A 215 -11.80 -38.40 5.72
CA ALA A 215 -11.25 -37.22 6.38
C ALA A 215 -11.61 -35.99 5.54
N GLY A 216 -12.73 -35.34 5.89
CA GLY A 216 -13.32 -34.24 5.13
C GLY A 216 -12.44 -33.02 5.22
N GLY A 217 -11.52 -32.89 4.27
CA GLY A 217 -10.81 -31.66 3.96
C GLY A 217 -11.50 -30.94 2.82
N ILE A 218 -11.32 -29.62 2.78
CA ILE A 218 -11.53 -28.80 1.58
C ILE A 218 -10.60 -29.33 0.48
N ASP A 219 -11.18 -29.80 -0.63
CA ASP A 219 -10.48 -30.34 -1.80
C ASP A 219 -10.04 -29.24 -2.79
N ASP A 220 -9.24 -29.61 -3.81
CA ASP A 220 -8.74 -28.72 -4.86
C ASP A 220 -9.81 -28.09 -5.76
N ALA A 221 -10.97 -28.71 -5.86
CA ALA A 221 -12.05 -28.26 -6.74
C ALA A 221 -13.18 -27.53 -6.01
N ASP A 222 -13.13 -27.45 -4.68
CA ASP A 222 -14.25 -26.91 -3.90
C ASP A 222 -14.31 -25.39 -4.04
N ALA A 223 -15.46 -24.88 -4.48
CA ALA A 223 -15.78 -23.47 -4.29
C ALA A 223 -15.88 -23.21 -2.77
N LEU A 224 -15.22 -22.16 -2.30
CA LEU A 224 -15.17 -21.80 -0.88
C LEU A 224 -15.98 -20.54 -0.63
N SER A 225 -16.48 -20.42 0.59
CA SER A 225 -17.17 -19.23 1.08
C SER A 225 -16.63 -18.77 2.44
N ARG A 226 -16.51 -17.46 2.63
CA ARG A 226 -16.17 -16.82 3.92
C ARG A 226 -17.35 -16.71 4.87
N GLY A 227 -17.10 -17.07 6.13
CA GLY A 227 -18.02 -16.90 7.25
C GLY A 227 -17.42 -16.08 8.39
N ILE A 228 -18.27 -15.55 9.25
CA ILE A 228 -17.84 -14.85 10.47
C ILE A 228 -17.31 -15.89 11.47
N VAL A 229 -16.19 -15.58 12.13
CA VAL A 229 -15.67 -16.39 13.24
C VAL A 229 -16.69 -16.38 14.39
N ASN A 230 -17.42 -17.49 14.55
CA ASN A 230 -18.49 -17.63 15.54
C ASN A 230 -18.44 -18.94 16.32
N GLN A 231 -17.37 -19.72 16.13
CA GLN A 231 -17.20 -21.04 16.73
C GLN A 231 -15.77 -21.21 17.22
N VAL A 232 -15.63 -21.80 18.41
CA VAL A 232 -14.32 -22.19 18.94
C VAL A 232 -13.83 -23.47 18.23
N PRO A 233 -12.58 -23.55 17.76
CA PRO A 233 -12.01 -24.80 17.26
C PRO A 233 -12.02 -25.86 18.35
N LYS A 234 -12.06 -27.15 17.96
CA LYS A 234 -12.07 -28.23 18.95
C LYS A 234 -10.67 -28.46 19.53
N PRO A 235 -10.57 -28.82 20.83
CA PRO A 235 -9.30 -29.24 21.42
C PRO A 235 -8.62 -30.36 20.61
N ASN A 236 -7.29 -30.34 20.53
CA ASN A 236 -6.45 -31.32 19.82
C ASN A 236 -6.74 -31.44 18.31
N THR A 237 -7.44 -30.46 17.73
CA THR A 237 -7.63 -30.39 16.28
C THR A 237 -6.31 -30.04 15.62
N ARG A 238 -6.01 -30.69 14.49
CA ARG A 238 -4.79 -30.43 13.72
C ARG A 238 -4.74 -29.00 13.18
N VAL A 239 -3.54 -28.46 13.09
CA VAL A 239 -3.23 -27.15 12.53
C VAL A 239 -2.28 -27.36 11.37
N ALA A 240 -2.61 -26.79 10.21
CA ALA A 240 -1.80 -26.93 8.99
C ALA A 240 -1.58 -25.57 8.33
N LEU A 241 -0.43 -25.38 7.69
CA LEU A 241 -0.14 -24.17 6.91
C LEU A 241 -1.10 -24.05 5.71
N ALA A 242 -1.57 -22.85 5.44
CA ALA A 242 -2.41 -22.54 4.29
C ALA A 242 -1.54 -22.29 3.05
N THR A 243 -1.20 -23.35 2.34
CA THR A 243 -0.35 -23.31 1.12
C THR A 243 -1.16 -23.45 -0.18
N ARG A 244 -2.49 -23.50 -0.08
CA ARG A 244 -3.41 -23.68 -1.21
C ARG A 244 -3.92 -22.33 -1.68
N GLU A 245 -3.85 -22.08 -2.99
CA GLU A 245 -4.24 -20.80 -3.57
C GLU A 245 -5.69 -20.44 -3.25
N ALA A 246 -6.63 -21.36 -3.46
CA ALA A 246 -8.06 -21.14 -3.18
C ALA A 246 -8.32 -20.79 -1.70
N VAL A 247 -7.58 -21.41 -0.77
CA VAL A 247 -7.71 -21.17 0.67
C VAL A 247 -7.17 -19.78 1.04
N LEU A 248 -6.02 -19.39 0.48
CA LEU A 248 -5.44 -18.07 0.71
C LEU A 248 -6.30 -16.96 0.10
N ARG A 249 -6.74 -17.13 -1.16
CA ARG A 249 -7.63 -16.17 -1.84
C ARG A 249 -8.93 -15.98 -1.06
N GLU A 250 -9.64 -17.05 -0.74
CA GLU A 250 -10.90 -16.92 -0.01
C GLU A 250 -10.67 -16.45 1.43
N GLY A 251 -9.66 -16.97 2.14
CA GLY A 251 -9.36 -16.60 3.52
C GLY A 251 -9.09 -15.11 3.70
N LEU A 252 -8.28 -14.54 2.81
CA LEU A 252 -7.87 -13.13 2.82
C LEU A 252 -8.74 -12.23 1.93
N ASN A 253 -9.76 -12.80 1.29
CA ASN A 253 -10.61 -12.16 0.28
C ASN A 253 -9.85 -11.57 -0.91
N LEU A 254 -8.72 -12.16 -1.28
CA LEU A 254 -7.87 -11.63 -2.36
C LEU A 254 -8.50 -11.94 -3.72
N PRO A 255 -8.55 -10.95 -4.64
CA PRO A 255 -9.08 -11.17 -5.98
C PRO A 255 -8.19 -12.15 -6.76
N GLY A 256 -8.81 -12.97 -7.61
CA GLY A 256 -8.10 -13.94 -8.46
C GLY A 256 -7.35 -13.31 -9.63
N GLU A 257 -7.78 -12.13 -10.05
CA GLU A 257 -7.29 -11.40 -11.22
C GLU A 257 -7.38 -9.89 -10.98
N GLY A 258 -6.72 -9.12 -11.84
CA GLY A 258 -6.75 -7.66 -11.80
C GLY A 258 -5.37 -7.05 -12.00
N VAL A 259 -5.09 -5.96 -11.30
CA VAL A 259 -3.83 -5.23 -11.43
C VAL A 259 -2.79 -5.89 -10.53
N PHE A 260 -1.78 -6.53 -11.14
CA PHE A 260 -0.72 -7.20 -10.39
C PHE A 260 0.12 -6.22 -9.56
N CYS A 261 0.37 -6.53 -8.28
CA CYS A 261 1.17 -5.67 -7.38
C CYS A 261 2.42 -6.34 -6.81
N GLY A 262 2.63 -7.62 -7.07
CA GLY A 262 3.72 -8.39 -6.49
C GLY A 262 3.25 -9.74 -5.99
N TYR A 263 4.02 -10.34 -5.09
CA TYR A 263 3.72 -11.64 -4.51
C TYR A 263 3.45 -11.50 -3.03
N LEU A 264 2.46 -12.24 -2.52
CA LEU A 264 2.18 -12.33 -1.08
C LEU A 264 3.46 -12.79 -0.36
N ALA A 265 3.76 -12.19 0.79
CA ALA A 265 4.98 -12.45 1.53
C ALA A 265 4.73 -12.52 3.05
N VAL A 266 5.67 -13.13 3.75
CA VAL A 266 5.73 -13.17 5.22
C VAL A 266 7.18 -12.88 5.61
N GLY A 267 7.43 -11.74 6.27
CA GLY A 267 8.77 -11.38 6.73
C GLY A 267 9.76 -11.13 5.59
N GLY A 268 9.27 -10.72 4.42
CA GLY A 268 10.05 -10.45 3.21
C GLY A 268 10.22 -11.67 2.29
N ASP A 269 9.83 -12.86 2.74
CA ASP A 269 9.90 -14.08 1.93
C ASP A 269 8.58 -14.33 1.20
N ARG A 270 8.67 -14.58 -0.10
CA ARG A 270 7.48 -14.85 -0.92
C ARG A 270 6.81 -16.13 -0.48
N MET A 271 5.51 -16.05 -0.20
CA MET A 271 4.69 -17.23 0.01
C MET A 271 4.60 -18.01 -1.30
N THR A 272 4.80 -19.32 -1.21
CA THR A 272 4.65 -20.23 -2.34
C THR A 272 3.41 -21.10 -2.15
N VAL A 273 2.68 -21.30 -3.24
CA VAL A 273 1.58 -22.26 -3.27
C VAL A 273 2.10 -23.66 -3.53
N ARG A 274 1.24 -24.66 -3.32
CA ARG A 274 1.51 -26.05 -3.70
C ARG A 274 1.96 -26.11 -5.17
N GLY A 275 3.21 -26.53 -5.39
CA GLY A 275 3.87 -26.48 -6.71
C GLY A 275 5.12 -25.60 -6.74
N GLY A 276 5.36 -24.81 -5.69
CA GLY A 276 6.56 -23.99 -5.54
C GLY A 276 6.51 -22.64 -6.27
N GLU A 277 5.37 -22.31 -6.89
CA GLU A 277 5.18 -21.01 -7.53
C GLU A 277 4.81 -19.95 -6.48
N PRO A 278 5.32 -18.71 -6.61
CA PRO A 278 4.99 -17.62 -5.70
C PRO A 278 3.53 -17.18 -5.89
N PHE A 279 2.82 -16.90 -4.79
CA PHE A 279 1.42 -16.49 -4.81
C PHE A 279 1.27 -15.04 -5.31
N PRO A 280 0.63 -14.78 -6.45
CA PRO A 280 0.49 -13.42 -6.98
C PRO A 280 -0.65 -12.66 -6.28
N TYR A 281 -0.37 -11.41 -5.92
CA TYR A 281 -1.36 -10.46 -5.41
C TYR A 281 -1.85 -9.54 -6.53
N TYR A 282 -3.17 -9.40 -6.62
CA TYR A 282 -3.84 -8.49 -7.55
C TYR A 282 -4.71 -7.48 -6.79
N LEU A 283 -4.84 -6.28 -7.33
CA LEU A 283 -5.91 -5.34 -6.95
C LEU A 283 -7.12 -5.58 -7.83
N ALA A 284 -8.30 -5.66 -7.20
CA ALA A 284 -9.57 -5.80 -7.91
C ALA A 284 -9.82 -4.56 -8.78
N ASN A 285 -9.77 -4.74 -10.09
CA ASN A 285 -9.93 -3.64 -11.04
C ASN A 285 -10.92 -4.02 -12.14
N PRO A 286 -12.21 -4.26 -11.79
CA PRO A 286 -13.25 -4.57 -12.75
C PRO A 286 -13.38 -3.47 -13.80
N GLY A 287 -13.90 -3.81 -14.96
CA GLY A 287 -14.21 -2.89 -16.04
C GLY A 287 -15.10 -3.60 -17.03
N ILE A 288 -14.58 -3.83 -18.23
CA ILE A 288 -15.23 -4.64 -19.25
C ILE A 288 -14.43 -5.90 -19.45
N ASP A 289 -15.11 -7.03 -19.35
CA ASP A 289 -14.57 -8.35 -19.65
C ASP A 289 -14.19 -8.40 -21.15
N PRO A 290 -12.94 -8.73 -21.49
CA PRO A 290 -12.47 -8.74 -22.87
C PRO A 290 -13.12 -9.84 -23.74
N ASP A 291 -13.53 -10.96 -23.13
CA ASP A 291 -14.07 -12.12 -23.82
C ASP A 291 -15.59 -12.03 -24.01
N THR A 292 -16.30 -11.63 -22.95
CA THR A 292 -17.78 -11.50 -22.98
C THR A 292 -18.25 -10.12 -23.41
N GLY A 293 -17.43 -9.10 -23.19
CA GLY A 293 -17.79 -7.70 -23.41
C GLY A 293 -18.82 -7.17 -22.40
N GLU A 294 -19.12 -7.90 -21.33
CA GLU A 294 -20.02 -7.46 -20.26
C GLU A 294 -19.26 -6.60 -19.24
N THR A 295 -20.00 -5.73 -18.54
CA THR A 295 -19.44 -4.97 -17.42
C THR A 295 -19.28 -5.88 -16.22
N GLU A 296 -18.07 -5.96 -15.69
CA GLU A 296 -17.77 -6.73 -14.49
C GLU A 296 -18.40 -6.07 -13.26
N SER A 297 -18.78 -6.90 -12.28
CA SER A 297 -19.32 -6.41 -11.02
C SER A 297 -18.22 -5.88 -10.12
N GLY A 298 -18.52 -4.81 -9.39
CA GLY A 298 -17.62 -4.20 -8.41
C GLY A 298 -17.14 -2.82 -8.86
N GLU A 299 -16.33 -2.21 -8.02
CA GLU A 299 -15.77 -0.89 -8.28
C GLU A 299 -14.27 -1.01 -8.61
N PRO A 300 -13.79 -0.35 -9.67
CA PRO A 300 -12.39 -0.44 -10.08
C PRO A 300 -11.43 0.17 -9.06
N ALA A 301 -10.35 -0.54 -8.70
CA ALA A 301 -9.30 -0.02 -7.83
C ALA A 301 -8.72 1.32 -8.31
N VAL A 302 -8.63 1.54 -9.63
CA VAL A 302 -8.12 2.78 -10.21
C VAL A 302 -8.91 4.03 -9.74
N PHE A 303 -10.23 3.92 -9.58
CA PHE A 303 -11.09 5.04 -9.18
C PHE A 303 -11.27 5.15 -7.66
N ARG A 304 -10.85 4.14 -6.90
CA ARG A 304 -10.91 4.13 -5.42
C ARG A 304 -9.78 4.91 -4.75
N HIS A 305 -8.98 5.61 -5.55
CA HIS A 305 -7.77 6.38 -5.21
C HIS A 305 -6.69 5.53 -4.53
N THR A 306 -5.43 5.80 -4.86
CA THR A 306 -4.28 5.03 -4.39
C THR A 306 -3.28 5.93 -3.68
N LEU A 307 -2.78 5.51 -2.52
CA LEU A 307 -1.61 6.08 -1.86
C LEU A 307 -0.44 5.11 -2.04
N VAL A 308 0.68 5.59 -2.57
CA VAL A 308 1.96 4.86 -2.56
C VAL A 308 2.93 5.65 -1.69
N ALA A 309 3.18 5.14 -0.49
CA ALA A 309 4.00 5.81 0.51
C ALA A 309 5.28 5.03 0.79
N GLY A 310 6.44 5.70 0.75
CA GLY A 310 7.72 5.06 1.03
C GLY A 310 8.88 6.05 1.17
N SER A 311 9.80 5.76 2.08
CA SER A 311 11.01 6.56 2.27
C SER A 311 11.94 6.47 1.05
N THR A 312 12.82 7.46 0.89
CA THR A 312 13.87 7.45 -0.14
C THR A 312 14.65 6.13 -0.12
N GLY A 313 14.86 5.55 -1.31
CA GLY A 313 15.61 4.30 -1.48
C GLY A 313 14.83 3.01 -1.20
N LYS A 314 13.59 3.07 -0.70
CA LYS A 314 12.75 1.88 -0.45
C LYS A 314 12.07 1.31 -1.69
N GLY A 315 12.27 1.94 -2.86
CA GLY A 315 11.76 1.46 -4.15
C GLY A 315 10.40 2.04 -4.54
N LYS A 316 10.03 3.23 -4.04
CA LYS A 316 8.76 3.93 -4.35
C LYS A 316 8.53 4.05 -5.86
N THR A 317 9.40 4.73 -6.60
CA THR A 317 9.28 4.89 -8.07
C THR A 317 9.26 3.55 -8.79
N HIS A 318 10.14 2.62 -8.42
CA HIS A 318 10.21 1.28 -9.00
C HIS A 318 8.88 0.52 -8.87
N PHE A 319 8.31 0.50 -7.66
CA PHE A 319 7.02 -0.13 -7.37
C PHE A 319 5.89 0.58 -8.14
N THR A 320 5.86 1.91 -8.12
CA THR A 320 4.85 2.71 -8.82
C THR A 320 4.90 2.49 -10.34
N LYS A 321 6.07 2.45 -10.98
CA LYS A 321 6.21 2.16 -12.41
C LYS A 321 5.64 0.79 -12.75
N ASN A 322 5.95 -0.22 -11.95
CA ASN A 322 5.42 -1.57 -12.15
C ASN A 322 3.90 -1.61 -12.03
N LEU A 323 3.34 -0.91 -11.04
CA LEU A 323 1.90 -0.81 -10.83
C LEU A 323 1.20 -0.04 -11.98
N LEU A 324 1.74 1.11 -12.37
CA LEU A 324 1.22 1.91 -13.49
C LEU A 324 1.28 1.13 -14.80
N ARG A 325 2.34 0.35 -15.06
CA ARG A 325 2.43 -0.49 -16.26
C ARG A 325 1.27 -1.48 -16.35
N GLN A 326 0.79 -2.01 -15.23
CA GLN A 326 -0.38 -2.87 -15.19
C GLN A 326 -1.70 -2.10 -15.41
N PHE A 327 -1.84 -0.89 -14.88
CA PHE A 327 -3.02 -0.04 -15.13
C PHE A 327 -3.17 0.37 -16.60
N VAL A 328 -2.05 0.56 -17.30
CA VAL A 328 -1.98 0.94 -18.73
C VAL A 328 -2.21 -0.25 -19.68
N GLY A 329 -2.57 -1.42 -19.14
CA GLY A 329 -2.91 -2.59 -19.94
C GLY A 329 -4.17 -2.43 -20.80
N GLY A 330 -4.66 -3.55 -21.35
CA GLY A 330 -5.79 -3.55 -22.29
C GLY A 330 -7.18 -3.24 -21.70
N LYS A 331 -7.30 -3.04 -20.38
CA LYS A 331 -8.58 -2.93 -19.67
C LYS A 331 -9.40 -1.73 -20.17
N ARG A 332 -10.69 -1.95 -20.40
CA ARG A 332 -11.66 -0.91 -20.78
C ARG A 332 -12.68 -0.72 -19.67
N TYR A 333 -13.22 0.48 -19.57
CA TYR A 333 -14.25 0.87 -18.61
C TYR A 333 -15.49 1.36 -19.35
N PRO A 334 -16.69 1.12 -18.81
CA PRO A 334 -17.92 1.67 -19.36
C PRO A 334 -17.99 3.16 -19.04
N VAL A 335 -18.06 4.04 -20.05
CA VAL A 335 -18.14 5.50 -19.86
C VAL A 335 -19.46 5.99 -20.45
N GLU A 336 -20.19 6.83 -19.75
CA GLU A 336 -21.37 7.49 -20.32
C GLU A 336 -20.93 8.76 -21.06
N SER A 337 -21.13 8.80 -22.38
CA SER A 337 -20.79 9.97 -23.19
C SER A 337 -21.64 11.18 -22.76
N HIS A 338 -20.99 12.28 -22.39
CA HIS A 338 -21.67 13.51 -21.99
C HIS A 338 -22.50 14.11 -23.13
N ALA A 339 -22.05 13.97 -24.38
CA ALA A 339 -22.72 14.52 -25.54
C ALA A 339 -23.94 13.71 -26.00
N THR A 340 -23.90 12.38 -25.87
CA THR A 340 -24.92 11.48 -26.46
C THR A 340 -25.75 10.71 -25.42
N GLY A 341 -25.21 10.50 -24.21
CA GLY A 341 -25.77 9.62 -23.19
C GLY A 341 -25.56 8.13 -23.46
N ASP A 342 -24.88 7.76 -24.55
CA ASP A 342 -24.58 6.37 -24.86
C ASP A 342 -23.41 5.87 -24.01
N THR A 343 -23.46 4.59 -23.62
CA THR A 343 -22.34 3.94 -22.92
C THR A 343 -21.27 3.50 -23.92
N GLU A 344 -20.11 4.14 -23.85
CA GLU A 344 -18.91 3.82 -24.60
C GLU A 344 -17.94 2.95 -23.79
N ARG A 345 -16.91 2.43 -24.46
CA ARG A 345 -15.91 1.53 -23.87
C ARG A 345 -14.52 2.14 -24.00
N SER A 346 -14.11 2.94 -23.02
CA SER A 346 -12.85 3.67 -23.10
C SER A 346 -11.73 2.97 -22.36
N ARG A 347 -10.50 3.12 -22.83
CA ARG A 347 -9.30 2.80 -22.04
C ARG A 347 -8.96 3.94 -21.08
N LEU A 348 -8.24 3.60 -20.01
CA LEU A 348 -7.74 4.57 -19.03
C LEU A 348 -6.73 5.52 -19.67
N ASN A 349 -6.90 6.82 -19.45
CA ASN A 349 -5.81 7.78 -19.61
C ASN A 349 -5.06 7.92 -18.27
N VAL A 350 -3.73 7.90 -18.29
CA VAL A 350 -2.91 8.09 -17.09
C VAL A 350 -2.13 9.38 -17.23
N VAL A 351 -2.31 10.32 -16.30
CA VAL A 351 -1.55 11.57 -16.24
C VAL A 351 -0.59 11.51 -15.06
N VAL A 352 0.70 11.68 -15.29
CA VAL A 352 1.74 11.68 -14.25
C VAL A 352 2.36 13.06 -14.14
N LEU A 353 2.26 13.69 -12.96
CA LEU A 353 3.02 14.88 -12.61
C LEU A 353 4.36 14.44 -12.02
N ASP A 354 5.46 14.78 -12.69
CA ASP A 354 6.77 14.15 -12.50
C ASP A 354 7.86 15.18 -12.14
N PRO A 355 8.00 15.56 -10.85
CA PRO A 355 9.04 16.48 -10.41
C PRO A 355 10.45 15.87 -10.47
N GLU A 356 10.59 14.55 -10.35
CA GLU A 356 11.90 13.87 -10.36
C GLU A 356 12.33 13.41 -11.77
N ASN A 357 11.48 13.62 -12.78
CA ASN A 357 11.73 13.31 -14.18
C ASN A 357 12.09 11.83 -14.42
N GLU A 358 11.38 10.92 -13.75
CA GLU A 358 11.63 9.47 -13.80
C GLU A 358 10.65 8.70 -14.68
N TYR A 359 9.41 9.21 -14.87
CA TYR A 359 8.32 8.44 -15.47
C TYR A 359 8.31 8.48 -17.01
N TRP A 360 8.94 9.47 -17.64
CA TRP A 360 9.08 9.49 -19.11
C TRP A 360 9.86 8.27 -19.64
N GLN A 361 10.72 7.69 -18.80
CA GLN A 361 11.48 6.47 -19.12
C GLN A 361 10.55 5.26 -19.33
N MET A 362 9.31 5.29 -18.82
CA MET A 362 8.36 4.19 -19.00
C MET A 362 8.03 3.87 -20.46
N ARG A 363 8.41 4.75 -21.40
CA ARG A 363 8.33 4.49 -22.84
C ARG A 363 9.19 3.30 -23.29
N ASP A 364 10.32 3.10 -22.62
CA ASP A 364 11.31 2.10 -23.00
C ASP A 364 11.16 0.83 -22.12
N ASP A 365 11.64 -0.30 -22.65
CA ASP A 365 11.64 -1.60 -21.95
C ASP A 365 12.55 -1.58 -20.71
N GLY A 366 12.16 -2.32 -19.68
CA GLY A 366 13.02 -2.58 -18.52
C GLY A 366 14.13 -3.59 -18.81
N ASP A 367 15.16 -3.60 -17.97
CA ASP A 367 16.22 -4.61 -18.02
C ASP A 367 15.81 -5.82 -17.16
N LEU A 368 15.16 -6.81 -17.80
CA LEU A 368 14.75 -8.07 -17.16
C LEU A 368 15.31 -9.28 -17.91
N PRO A 369 15.70 -10.36 -17.20
CA PRO A 369 16.09 -11.60 -17.86
C PRO A 369 14.95 -12.19 -18.68
N ASP A 370 15.24 -12.68 -19.89
CA ASP A 370 14.27 -13.34 -20.80
C ASP A 370 13.40 -14.41 -20.12
N ALA A 371 13.98 -15.17 -19.18
CA ALA A 371 13.26 -16.20 -18.44
C ALA A 371 12.21 -15.60 -17.51
N ALA A 372 12.49 -14.44 -16.90
CA ALA A 372 11.56 -13.69 -16.09
C ALA A 372 10.45 -13.08 -16.97
N THR A 373 10.81 -12.47 -18.10
CA THR A 373 9.85 -11.93 -19.09
C THR A 373 8.84 -12.99 -19.51
N ARG A 374 9.31 -14.14 -20.02
CA ARG A 374 8.42 -15.24 -20.43
C ARG A 374 7.57 -15.81 -19.29
N ARG A 375 8.01 -15.71 -18.04
CA ARG A 375 7.24 -16.17 -16.88
C ARG A 375 6.13 -15.17 -16.55
N LEU A 376 6.45 -13.88 -16.53
CA LEU A 376 5.49 -12.81 -16.26
C LEU A 376 4.42 -12.72 -17.34
N GLU A 377 4.79 -12.79 -18.62
CA GLU A 377 3.84 -12.81 -19.74
C GLU A 377 2.89 -14.01 -19.66
N ARG A 378 3.39 -15.20 -19.29
CA ARG A 378 2.55 -16.39 -19.07
C ARG A 378 1.61 -16.25 -17.89
N ALA A 379 1.97 -15.43 -16.90
CA ALA A 379 1.13 -15.09 -15.76
C ALA A 379 0.16 -13.94 -16.05
N GLY A 380 0.11 -13.43 -17.29
CA GLY A 380 -0.74 -12.30 -17.67
C GLY A 380 -0.27 -10.95 -17.12
N VAL A 381 0.98 -10.86 -16.66
CA VAL A 381 1.58 -9.59 -16.21
C VAL A 381 2.12 -8.85 -17.42
N GLU A 382 1.74 -7.59 -17.53
CA GLU A 382 2.19 -6.69 -18.58
C GLU A 382 3.69 -6.37 -18.42
N VAL A 383 4.50 -6.63 -19.46
CA VAL A 383 5.96 -6.39 -19.47
C VAL A 383 6.32 -5.44 -20.62
N GLY A 384 7.44 -4.73 -20.50
CA GLY A 384 7.96 -3.82 -21.53
C GLY A 384 7.45 -2.39 -21.41
N GLY A 385 8.02 -1.53 -22.23
CA GLY A 385 7.71 -0.11 -22.33
C GLY A 385 6.26 0.16 -22.73
N VAL A 386 5.80 1.35 -22.42
CA VAL A 386 4.48 1.85 -22.81
C VAL A 386 4.57 2.46 -24.20
N GLU A 387 3.94 1.83 -25.19
CA GLU A 387 3.93 2.29 -26.58
C GLU A 387 3.31 3.69 -26.72
N ASP A 388 2.16 3.93 -26.08
CA ASP A 388 1.42 5.21 -26.15
C ASP A 388 1.79 6.13 -24.97
N LEU A 389 3.08 6.46 -24.84
CA LEU A 389 3.58 7.41 -23.83
C LEU A 389 4.08 8.72 -24.47
N GLU A 390 3.42 9.80 -24.08
CA GLU A 390 3.68 11.15 -24.56
C GLU A 390 4.11 12.08 -23.42
N VAL A 391 5.15 12.88 -23.68
CA VAL A 391 5.68 13.84 -22.70
C VAL A 391 5.24 15.24 -23.09
N PHE A 392 4.58 15.94 -22.17
CA PHE A 392 4.15 17.32 -22.36
C PHE A 392 4.87 18.23 -21.37
N VAL A 393 5.80 19.04 -21.87
CA VAL A 393 6.61 19.98 -21.07
C VAL A 393 5.88 21.32 -20.96
N PRO A 394 5.60 21.82 -19.74
CA PRO A 394 5.09 23.17 -19.54
C PRO A 394 6.10 24.24 -20.02
N SER A 395 5.66 25.10 -20.93
CA SER A 395 6.43 26.25 -21.43
C SER A 395 6.37 27.38 -20.42
N VAL A 396 7.46 27.58 -19.67
CA VAL A 396 7.58 28.61 -18.62
C VAL A 396 8.86 29.41 -18.84
N ALA A 397 8.76 30.74 -18.85
CA ALA A 397 9.93 31.59 -19.04
C ALA A 397 10.97 31.43 -17.92
N ASN A 398 12.24 31.70 -18.25
CA ASN A 398 13.38 31.62 -17.32
C ASN A 398 13.54 30.22 -16.69
N THR A 399 13.28 29.17 -17.46
CA THR A 399 13.53 27.76 -17.08
C THR A 399 14.28 27.05 -18.19
N THR A 400 14.80 25.85 -17.92
CA THR A 400 15.46 25.01 -18.93
C THR A 400 14.71 23.70 -19.01
N ASP A 401 14.25 23.35 -20.21
CA ASP A 401 13.44 22.15 -20.41
C ASP A 401 14.19 20.89 -19.95
N PRO A 402 13.47 19.93 -19.33
CA PRO A 402 14.06 18.68 -18.86
C PRO A 402 14.41 17.75 -20.03
N ALA A 403 15.48 16.97 -19.86
CA ALA A 403 15.86 15.95 -20.83
C ALA A 403 14.89 14.76 -20.76
N THR A 404 13.99 14.64 -21.74
CA THR A 404 12.88 13.66 -21.77
C THR A 404 12.74 12.91 -23.12
N GLY A 405 13.74 13.05 -24.00
CA GLY A 405 13.65 12.53 -25.37
C GLY A 405 12.63 13.31 -26.20
N ALA A 406 11.74 12.61 -26.91
CA ALA A 406 10.66 13.23 -27.66
C ALA A 406 9.58 13.79 -26.71
N SER A 407 9.33 15.10 -26.82
CA SER A 407 8.34 15.82 -26.02
C SER A 407 7.64 16.91 -26.83
N LYS A 408 6.50 17.36 -26.31
CA LYS A 408 5.68 18.45 -26.85
C LYS A 408 5.59 19.55 -25.81
N SER A 409 5.56 20.82 -26.22
CA SER A 409 5.33 21.93 -25.31
C SER A 409 3.85 22.32 -25.24
N PHE A 410 3.42 22.83 -24.09
CA PHE A 410 2.12 23.47 -23.91
C PHE A 410 2.23 24.67 -22.96
N SER A 411 1.27 25.59 -23.03
CA SER A 411 1.21 26.76 -22.15
C SER A 411 -0.01 26.73 -21.24
N ILE A 412 0.08 27.36 -20.08
CA ILE A 412 -1.06 27.62 -19.21
C ILE A 412 -1.69 28.94 -19.64
N PRO A 413 -2.88 28.96 -20.27
CA PRO A 413 -3.45 30.21 -20.73
C PRO A 413 -4.01 31.02 -19.55
N PHE A 414 -3.90 32.34 -19.62
CA PHE A 414 -4.46 33.23 -18.62
C PHE A 414 -5.99 33.14 -18.53
N SER A 415 -6.66 32.64 -19.57
CA SER A 415 -8.11 32.41 -19.57
C SER A 415 -8.58 31.44 -18.47
N LEU A 416 -7.72 30.55 -17.96
CA LEU A 416 -8.09 29.67 -16.84
C LEU A 416 -8.45 30.44 -15.57
N VAL A 417 -7.92 31.67 -15.41
CA VAL A 417 -8.19 32.54 -14.26
C VAL A 417 -9.63 33.05 -14.26
N GLU A 418 -10.33 33.04 -15.40
CA GLU A 418 -11.73 33.49 -15.49
C GLU A 418 -12.65 32.71 -14.55
N SER A 419 -12.51 31.38 -14.50
CA SER A 419 -13.25 30.52 -13.57
C SER A 419 -12.47 30.20 -12.29
N ARG A 420 -11.19 30.61 -12.21
CA ARG A 420 -10.25 30.24 -11.12
C ARG A 420 -9.41 31.45 -10.66
N PRO A 421 -10.03 32.49 -10.07
CA PRO A 421 -9.30 33.69 -9.66
C PRO A 421 -8.21 33.40 -8.61
N GLU A 422 -8.33 32.31 -7.84
CA GLU A 422 -7.36 31.83 -6.84
C GLU A 422 -5.97 31.57 -7.43
N LEU A 423 -5.86 31.30 -8.74
CA LEU A 423 -4.57 31.16 -9.42
C LEU A 423 -3.69 32.42 -9.25
N LEU A 424 -4.29 33.61 -9.12
CA LEU A 424 -3.58 34.88 -8.89
C LEU A 424 -3.33 35.19 -7.40
N MET A 425 -3.69 34.29 -6.49
CA MET A 425 -3.71 34.55 -5.04
C MET A 425 -2.86 33.55 -4.23
N PRO A 426 -1.50 33.56 -4.37
CA PRO A 426 -0.57 32.73 -3.57
C PRO A 426 -0.51 33.12 -2.07
N TYR A 427 -1.52 33.82 -1.58
CA TYR A 427 -1.60 34.41 -0.25
C TYR A 427 -3.08 34.57 0.08
N THR A 428 -3.41 34.82 1.34
CA THR A 428 -4.80 35.07 1.75
C THR A 428 -5.11 36.57 1.67
N PRO A 429 -5.85 37.06 0.65
CA PRO A 429 -6.26 38.47 0.56
C PRO A 429 -7.27 38.84 1.65
N THR A 430 -7.38 40.14 1.95
CA THR A 430 -8.58 40.65 2.64
C THR A 430 -9.80 40.51 1.73
N GLU A 431 -11.00 40.34 2.30
CA GLU A 431 -12.24 40.25 1.50
C GLU A 431 -12.41 41.41 0.53
N VAL A 432 -12.07 42.63 0.96
CA VAL A 432 -12.09 43.83 0.11
C VAL A 432 -11.12 43.74 -1.06
N THR A 433 -9.89 43.25 -0.83
CA THR A 433 -8.91 43.07 -1.92
C THR A 433 -9.38 41.98 -2.87
N ARG A 434 -9.91 40.87 -2.34
CA ARG A 434 -10.41 39.73 -3.11
C ARG A 434 -11.51 40.18 -4.06
N GLY A 435 -12.57 40.80 -3.52
CA GLY A 435 -13.70 41.28 -4.33
C GLY A 435 -13.28 42.32 -5.37
N ALA A 436 -12.34 43.20 -5.04
CA ALA A 436 -11.80 44.17 -6.01
C ALA A 436 -11.00 43.49 -7.14
N LEU A 437 -10.17 42.48 -6.84
CA LEU A 437 -9.45 41.72 -7.87
C LEU A 437 -10.41 40.91 -8.75
N GLU A 438 -11.39 40.23 -8.16
CA GLU A 438 -12.44 39.49 -8.89
C GLU A 438 -13.25 40.43 -9.79
N GLY A 439 -13.60 41.64 -9.32
CA GLY A 439 -14.27 42.67 -10.12
C GLY A 439 -13.42 43.15 -11.31
N CYS A 440 -12.12 43.33 -11.11
CA CYS A 440 -11.16 43.64 -12.18
C CYS A 440 -11.09 42.52 -13.22
N LEU A 441 -10.99 41.26 -12.79
CA LEU A 441 -10.95 40.09 -13.67
C LEU A 441 -12.24 39.95 -14.47
N SER A 442 -13.41 40.01 -13.80
CA SER A 442 -14.72 39.94 -14.45
C SER A 442 -14.89 41.05 -15.49
N SER A 443 -14.42 42.27 -15.19
CA SER A 443 -14.46 43.37 -16.15
C SER A 443 -13.51 43.19 -17.33
N TYR A 444 -12.35 42.56 -17.10
CA TYR A 444 -11.38 42.26 -18.16
C TYR A 444 -11.91 41.18 -19.10
N PHE A 445 -12.31 40.02 -18.58
CA PHE A 445 -12.84 38.90 -19.37
C PHE A 445 -14.20 39.24 -20.03
N GLY A 446 -15.01 40.09 -19.40
CA GLY A 446 -16.27 40.57 -19.98
C GLY A 446 -16.12 41.46 -21.22
N ARG A 447 -14.90 41.90 -21.57
CA ARG A 447 -14.64 42.69 -22.79
C ARG A 447 -14.67 41.76 -24.01
N ARG A 448 -15.85 41.53 -24.57
CA ARG A 448 -15.97 40.90 -25.90
C ARG A 448 -15.69 41.92 -27.00
N GLY A 449 -14.57 41.77 -27.71
CA GLY A 449 -14.33 42.46 -29.00
C GLY A 449 -12.87 42.76 -29.36
N SER A 450 -12.50 42.38 -30.58
CA SER A 450 -11.38 42.83 -31.44
C SER A 450 -9.90 42.66 -31.00
N ASP A 451 -9.58 42.47 -29.72
CA ASP A 451 -8.16 42.51 -29.24
C ASP A 451 -7.47 41.13 -29.11
N GLY A 452 -8.09 40.04 -29.61
CA GLY A 452 -7.56 38.67 -29.50
C GLY A 452 -7.97 37.96 -28.19
N PRO A 453 -7.44 36.74 -27.94
CA PRO A 453 -7.73 36.00 -26.71
C PRO A 453 -7.19 36.74 -25.47
N PRO A 454 -7.86 36.64 -24.30
CA PRO A 454 -7.40 37.29 -23.08
C PRO A 454 -6.03 36.74 -22.66
N THR A 455 -5.11 37.63 -22.32
CA THR A 455 -3.74 37.29 -21.92
C THR A 455 -3.38 38.00 -20.62
N TYR A 456 -2.42 37.45 -19.88
CA TYR A 456 -1.96 38.03 -18.64
C TYR A 456 -1.32 39.41 -18.83
N GLU A 457 -0.51 39.60 -19.88
CA GLU A 457 0.04 40.92 -20.24
C GLU A 457 -1.07 41.90 -20.67
N GLY A 458 -2.10 41.40 -21.37
CA GLY A 458 -3.30 42.18 -21.68
C GLY A 458 -4.04 42.64 -20.41
N PHE A 459 -4.15 41.78 -19.40
CA PHE A 459 -4.73 42.12 -18.10
C PHE A 459 -3.89 43.16 -17.35
N ARG A 460 -2.56 43.02 -17.33
CA ARG A 460 -1.66 44.01 -16.73
C ARG A 460 -1.80 45.38 -17.40
N ALA A 461 -1.79 45.42 -18.73
CA ALA A 461 -1.99 46.66 -19.49
C ALA A 461 -3.37 47.26 -19.23
N TYR A 462 -4.41 46.42 -19.09
CA TYR A 462 -5.74 46.87 -18.73
C TYR A 462 -5.79 47.53 -17.35
N LEU A 463 -5.12 46.94 -16.35
CA LEU A 463 -5.01 47.55 -15.04
C LEU A 463 -4.25 48.87 -15.11
N ASP A 464 -3.07 48.91 -15.75
CA ASP A 464 -2.27 50.14 -15.87
C ASP A 464 -3.05 51.27 -16.58
N ALA A 465 -3.89 50.95 -17.57
CA ALA A 465 -4.77 51.92 -18.24
C ALA A 465 -5.91 52.47 -17.35
N ASN A 466 -6.21 51.83 -16.23
CA ASN A 466 -7.23 52.24 -15.25
C ASN A 466 -6.61 52.65 -13.90
N ALA A 467 -5.35 53.09 -13.91
CA ALA A 467 -4.64 53.47 -12.68
C ALA A 467 -5.27 54.70 -11.97
N GLU A 468 -5.83 55.65 -12.73
CA GLU A 468 -6.47 56.86 -12.22
C GLU A 468 -7.69 56.53 -11.33
N GLU A 469 -7.84 57.26 -10.23
CA GLU A 469 -8.87 57.01 -9.20
C GLU A 469 -10.29 57.09 -9.75
N ASP A 470 -10.54 58.00 -10.68
CA ASP A 470 -11.82 58.21 -11.35
C ASP A 470 -12.05 57.30 -12.57
N SER A 471 -11.16 56.33 -12.81
CA SER A 471 -11.32 55.40 -13.92
C SER A 471 -12.65 54.63 -13.84
N PRO A 472 -13.26 54.30 -14.99
CA PRO A 472 -14.53 53.57 -15.00
C PRO A 472 -14.47 52.23 -14.25
N LEU A 473 -13.32 51.53 -14.30
CA LEU A 473 -13.09 50.27 -13.60
C LEU A 473 -13.12 50.46 -12.08
N ARG A 474 -12.33 51.42 -11.56
CA ARG A 474 -12.22 51.67 -10.13
C ARG A 474 -13.50 52.24 -9.55
N THR A 475 -14.19 53.10 -10.29
CA THR A 475 -15.50 53.62 -9.90
C THR A 475 -16.56 52.51 -9.84
N ARG A 476 -16.60 51.60 -10.84
CA ARG A 476 -17.58 50.51 -10.90
C ARG A 476 -17.50 49.56 -9.71
N HIS A 477 -16.28 49.26 -9.24
CA HIS A 477 -16.04 48.31 -8.14
C HIS A 477 -15.60 48.98 -6.85
N GLU A 478 -15.79 50.30 -6.74
CA GLU A 478 -15.50 51.10 -5.54
C GLU A 478 -14.07 50.89 -4.99
N ILE A 479 -13.07 50.83 -5.89
CA ILE A 479 -11.69 50.47 -5.54
C ILE A 479 -10.88 51.70 -5.11
N ALA A 480 -10.72 51.86 -3.79
CA ALA A 480 -9.86 52.88 -3.19
C ALA A 480 -8.36 52.68 -3.49
N ASP A 481 -7.57 53.76 -3.41
CA ASP A 481 -6.13 53.78 -3.77
C ASP A 481 -5.29 52.73 -3.04
N GLY A 482 -5.58 52.52 -1.75
CA GLY A 482 -4.89 51.51 -0.95
C GLY A 482 -5.12 50.09 -1.48
N THR A 483 -6.37 49.75 -1.79
CA THR A 483 -6.75 48.45 -2.36
C THR A 483 -6.17 48.28 -3.76
N TRP A 484 -6.24 49.32 -4.59
CA TRP A 484 -5.66 49.32 -5.94
C TRP A 484 -4.14 49.07 -5.91
N SER A 485 -3.41 49.83 -5.08
CA SER A 485 -1.97 49.65 -4.89
C SER A 485 -1.63 48.23 -4.41
N ALA A 486 -2.47 47.69 -3.53
CA ALA A 486 -2.31 46.34 -3.04
C ALA A 486 -2.50 45.30 -4.16
N ILE A 487 -3.53 45.43 -5.02
CA ILE A 487 -3.75 44.60 -6.20
C ILE A 487 -2.53 44.68 -7.15
N MET A 488 -2.12 45.89 -7.52
CA MET A 488 -1.01 46.10 -8.46
C MET A 488 0.29 45.49 -7.96
N ARG A 489 0.59 45.56 -6.66
CA ARG A 489 1.78 44.93 -6.08
C ARG A 489 1.81 43.42 -6.29
N ARG A 490 0.64 42.76 -6.28
CA ARG A 490 0.51 41.30 -6.39
C ARG A 490 0.47 40.85 -7.84
N VAL A 491 -0.30 41.54 -8.68
CA VAL A 491 -0.40 41.27 -10.12
C VAL A 491 0.86 41.69 -10.87
N LYS A 492 1.81 42.42 -10.28
CA LYS A 492 3.15 42.67 -10.87
C LYS A 492 4.19 41.59 -10.57
N GLY A 493 3.82 40.50 -9.88
CA GLY A 493 4.73 39.40 -9.59
C GLY A 493 5.23 38.71 -10.87
N GLY A 494 6.55 38.54 -11.00
CA GLY A 494 7.16 37.96 -12.21
C GLY A 494 6.74 36.51 -12.50
N VAL A 495 6.35 35.74 -11.47
CA VAL A 495 5.92 34.34 -11.61
C VAL A 495 4.75 34.18 -12.59
N PHE A 496 3.76 35.07 -12.53
CA PHE A 496 2.58 34.99 -13.39
C PHE A 496 2.91 35.26 -14.85
N GLY A 497 3.77 36.25 -15.13
CA GLY A 497 4.22 36.56 -16.49
C GLY A 497 5.16 35.52 -17.06
N ASP A 498 5.81 34.73 -16.20
CA ASP A 498 6.64 33.61 -16.62
C ASP A 498 5.81 32.36 -16.95
N VAL A 499 4.69 32.13 -16.28
CA VAL A 499 3.87 30.90 -16.41
C VAL A 499 2.72 31.07 -17.41
N PHE A 500 1.98 32.18 -17.35
CA PHE A 500 0.81 32.35 -18.21
C PHE A 500 1.21 32.62 -19.67
N ASP A 501 0.39 32.11 -20.59
CA ASP A 501 0.47 32.31 -22.03
C ASP A 501 1.81 31.88 -22.68
N GLY A 502 2.53 30.98 -21.99
CA GLY A 502 3.80 30.38 -22.43
C GLY A 502 5.04 31.10 -21.92
N GLY A 503 4.85 32.08 -21.02
CA GLY A 503 5.88 33.02 -20.62
C GLY A 503 6.24 33.96 -21.77
N ASN A 504 6.65 35.19 -21.48
CA ASN A 504 7.16 36.07 -22.53
C ASN A 504 8.45 35.43 -23.10
N ALA A 505 8.32 34.60 -24.15
CA ALA A 505 9.41 34.04 -24.91
C ALA A 505 10.14 35.18 -25.65
N SER A 506 10.89 35.98 -24.88
CA SER A 506 11.64 37.11 -25.38
C SER A 506 12.82 36.62 -26.19
N ALA A 507 12.76 36.89 -27.50
CA ALA A 507 13.84 37.53 -28.23
C ALA A 507 15.24 36.89 -28.10
N GLY A 508 15.31 35.60 -28.44
CA GLY A 508 16.56 34.82 -28.43
C GLY A 508 16.85 34.02 -29.70
N SER A 509 16.20 34.27 -30.83
CA SER A 509 16.71 33.98 -32.19
C SER A 509 15.77 34.62 -33.21
N GLY A 510 16.32 35.25 -34.25
CA GLY A 510 15.57 36.09 -35.18
C GLY A 510 14.45 35.35 -35.92
N GLY A 511 13.22 35.56 -35.48
CA GLY A 511 11.98 35.14 -36.13
C GLY A 511 10.89 36.17 -35.88
N SER A 512 10.17 36.53 -36.93
CA SER A 512 9.11 37.55 -36.96
C SER A 512 8.12 37.44 -35.79
N ALA A 513 7.73 38.60 -35.24
CA ALA A 513 6.64 38.73 -34.28
C ALA A 513 5.33 38.15 -34.85
N GLY A 514 4.83 37.09 -34.20
CA GLY A 514 3.54 36.46 -34.48
C GLY A 514 3.45 35.15 -33.71
N ALA A 515 2.56 35.10 -32.71
CA ALA A 515 2.15 33.94 -31.91
C ALA A 515 3.30 33.15 -31.24
N SER A 516 3.34 33.17 -29.91
CA SER A 516 4.01 32.15 -29.10
C SER A 516 3.73 30.76 -29.71
N GLY A 517 4.76 30.05 -30.18
CA GLY A 517 4.63 28.77 -30.92
C GLY A 517 4.19 27.58 -30.06
N THR A 518 3.63 27.85 -28.88
CA THR A 518 3.21 26.86 -27.90
C THR A 518 1.68 26.88 -27.80
N ASN A 519 1.05 25.71 -27.95
CA ASN A 519 -0.40 25.58 -27.88
C ASN A 519 -0.89 25.67 -26.42
N PRO A 520 -1.94 26.46 -26.12
CA PRO A 520 -2.60 26.47 -24.81
C PRO A 520 -3.10 25.10 -24.37
N LEU A 521 -3.16 24.87 -23.04
CA LEU A 521 -3.66 23.63 -22.43
C LEU A 521 -5.00 23.14 -23.04
N PRO A 522 -6.05 23.98 -23.19
CA PRO A 522 -7.30 23.54 -23.81
C PRO A 522 -7.20 23.17 -25.29
N GLU A 523 -6.20 23.68 -26.03
CA GLU A 523 -5.99 23.34 -27.44
C GLU A 523 -5.19 22.04 -27.62
N VAL A 524 -4.47 21.61 -26.57
CA VAL A 524 -3.74 20.33 -26.57
C VAL A 524 -4.49 19.23 -25.82
N SER A 525 -5.59 19.51 -25.14
CA SER A 525 -6.31 18.55 -24.29
C SER A 525 -6.68 17.26 -25.03
N GLY A 526 -7.20 17.35 -26.26
CA GLY A 526 -7.53 16.18 -27.09
C GLY A 526 -6.33 15.35 -27.56
N ARG A 527 -5.11 15.85 -27.39
CA ARG A 527 -3.84 15.10 -27.56
C ARG A 527 -3.23 14.67 -26.23
N MET A 528 -3.48 15.43 -25.16
CA MET A 528 -2.92 15.21 -23.83
C MET A 528 -3.72 14.17 -23.04
N PHE A 529 -5.02 14.04 -23.26
CA PHE A 529 -5.91 13.18 -22.46
C PHE A 529 -6.60 12.11 -23.31
N ARG A 530 -5.89 11.58 -24.32
CA ARG A 530 -6.43 10.50 -25.17
C ARG A 530 -6.60 9.22 -24.38
N GLU A 531 -7.68 8.49 -24.63
CA GLU A 531 -7.88 7.16 -24.04
C GLU A 531 -6.68 6.24 -24.31
N GLY A 532 -6.26 5.48 -23.30
CA GLY A 532 -5.13 4.54 -23.40
C GLY A 532 -3.73 5.16 -23.37
N GLN A 533 -3.61 6.49 -23.45
CA GLN A 533 -2.33 7.19 -23.43
C GLN A 533 -1.81 7.38 -21.99
N VAL A 534 -0.50 7.26 -21.81
CA VAL A 534 0.22 7.77 -20.64
C VAL A 534 0.80 9.14 -20.97
N THR A 535 0.40 10.13 -20.20
CA THR A 535 0.83 11.52 -20.32
C THR A 535 1.73 11.86 -19.15
N VAL A 536 3.01 12.07 -19.43
CA VAL A 536 3.98 12.51 -18.42
C VAL A 536 4.18 14.02 -18.54
N ILE A 537 4.01 14.73 -17.43
CA ILE A 537 4.21 16.17 -17.33
C ILE A 537 5.36 16.40 -16.34
N PRO A 538 6.59 16.61 -16.84
CA PRO A 538 7.72 16.87 -15.97
C PRO A 538 7.60 18.26 -15.36
N THR A 539 7.86 18.37 -14.06
CA THR A 539 7.84 19.64 -13.33
C THR A 539 9.16 20.00 -12.68
N GLY A 540 10.16 19.10 -12.68
CA GLY A 540 11.44 19.30 -11.99
C GLY A 540 12.30 20.48 -12.46
N HIS A 541 12.06 20.99 -13.67
CA HIS A 541 12.68 22.22 -14.18
C HIS A 541 12.02 23.49 -13.63
N LEU A 542 10.81 23.37 -13.09
CA LEU A 542 10.10 24.45 -12.42
C LEU A 542 10.55 24.51 -10.96
N ARG A 543 10.51 25.71 -10.35
CA ARG A 543 10.91 25.90 -8.95
C ARG A 543 9.95 26.84 -8.24
N GLY A 544 9.63 26.52 -6.99
CA GLY A 544 8.83 27.36 -6.10
C GLY A 544 7.46 27.69 -6.70
N GLY A 545 7.05 28.97 -6.64
CA GLY A 545 5.71 29.38 -7.06
C GLY A 545 5.37 29.17 -8.55
N LYS A 546 6.37 28.92 -9.42
CA LYS A 546 6.13 28.54 -10.83
C LYS A 546 5.58 27.14 -10.94
N GLU A 547 6.20 26.19 -10.22
CA GLU A 547 5.81 24.80 -10.17
C GLU A 547 4.41 24.65 -9.57
N GLU A 548 4.21 25.27 -8.40
CA GLU A 548 2.90 25.30 -7.71
C GLU A 548 1.78 25.81 -8.63
N LEU A 549 2.02 26.92 -9.35
CA LEU A 549 1.02 27.50 -10.25
C LEU A 549 0.70 26.60 -11.45
N VAL A 550 1.72 25.97 -12.04
CA VAL A 550 1.54 25.03 -13.17
C VAL A 550 0.77 23.79 -12.73
N VAL A 551 1.22 23.14 -11.65
CA VAL A 551 0.58 21.94 -11.11
C VAL A 551 -0.86 22.22 -10.72
N LEU A 552 -1.11 23.34 -10.03
CA LEU A 552 -2.47 23.75 -9.70
C LEU A 552 -3.32 23.96 -10.95
N SER A 553 -2.80 24.65 -11.95
CA SER A 553 -3.54 24.92 -13.18
C SER A 553 -3.95 23.63 -13.88
N ILE A 554 -3.07 22.63 -13.90
CA ILE A 554 -3.35 21.31 -14.50
C ILE A 554 -4.34 20.53 -13.64
N LEU A 555 -4.11 20.40 -12.33
CA LEU A 555 -4.99 19.66 -11.42
C LEU A 555 -6.39 20.25 -11.38
N SER A 556 -6.52 21.56 -11.24
CA SER A 556 -7.82 22.24 -11.25
C SER A 556 -8.52 22.10 -12.60
N TYR A 557 -7.79 22.17 -13.71
CA TYR A 557 -8.35 21.93 -15.03
C TYR A 557 -8.87 20.49 -15.18
N VAL A 558 -8.08 19.49 -14.77
CA VAL A 558 -8.49 18.09 -14.89
C VAL A 558 -9.68 17.77 -13.98
N ILE A 559 -9.59 18.15 -12.70
CA ILE A 559 -10.62 17.84 -11.70
C ILE A 559 -11.94 18.52 -12.05
N GLU A 560 -11.93 19.81 -12.39
CA GLU A 560 -13.18 20.53 -12.67
C GLU A 560 -13.86 20.04 -13.95
N ASN A 561 -13.10 19.69 -15.00
CA ASN A 561 -13.70 19.15 -16.23
C ASN A 561 -14.28 17.74 -16.05
N ASN A 562 -13.75 16.95 -15.12
CA ASN A 562 -14.30 15.62 -14.81
C ASN A 562 -15.53 15.70 -13.89
N VAL A 563 -15.44 16.51 -12.83
CA VAL A 563 -16.48 16.57 -11.78
C VAL A 563 -17.66 17.50 -12.14
N SER A 564 -17.44 18.51 -12.99
CA SER A 564 -18.51 19.40 -13.46
C SER A 564 -19.33 18.77 -14.60
N ASP A 565 -20.55 19.29 -14.82
CA ASP A 565 -21.41 18.94 -15.97
C ASP A 565 -21.61 20.12 -16.94
N HIS A 566 -21.08 21.30 -16.63
CA HIS A 566 -21.28 22.53 -17.40
C HIS A 566 -19.97 23.07 -17.99
N ASP A 567 -20.01 23.42 -19.28
CA ASP A 567 -18.89 24.00 -20.04
C ASP A 567 -17.58 23.20 -19.85
N VAL A 568 -17.69 21.88 -20.05
CA VAL A 568 -16.59 20.93 -19.84
C VAL A 568 -15.92 20.57 -21.15
N ASP A 569 -14.63 20.26 -21.05
CA ASP A 569 -13.87 19.65 -22.13
C ASP A 569 -14.23 18.16 -22.26
N PRO A 570 -14.86 17.75 -23.38
CA PRO A 570 -15.29 16.35 -23.58
C PRO A 570 -14.12 15.37 -23.63
N HIS A 571 -12.90 15.82 -23.97
CA HIS A 571 -11.72 14.96 -23.95
C HIS A 571 -11.34 14.49 -22.54
N LEU A 572 -11.77 15.23 -21.51
CA LEU A 572 -11.60 14.84 -20.12
C LEU A 572 -12.86 14.17 -19.58
N LYS A 573 -14.04 14.77 -19.80
CA LYS A 573 -15.30 14.27 -19.23
C LYS A 573 -15.67 12.86 -19.73
N ASP A 574 -15.38 12.56 -21.00
CA ASP A 574 -15.72 11.28 -21.64
C ASP A 574 -14.56 10.26 -21.61
N THR A 575 -13.50 10.54 -20.84
CA THR A 575 -12.33 9.66 -20.73
C THR A 575 -12.14 9.26 -19.27
N PRO A 576 -12.05 7.97 -18.92
CA PRO A 576 -11.71 7.55 -17.57
C PRO A 576 -10.24 7.87 -17.31
N MET A 577 -9.94 8.51 -16.18
CA MET A 577 -8.62 9.07 -15.91
C MET A 577 -8.02 8.57 -14.59
N LEU A 578 -6.70 8.40 -14.58
CA LEU A 578 -5.90 8.28 -13.36
C LEU A 578 -4.89 9.43 -13.34
N VAL A 579 -4.98 10.29 -12.33
CA VAL A 579 -4.00 11.37 -12.11
C VAL A 579 -3.03 10.94 -11.00
N ALA A 580 -1.82 10.59 -11.39
CA ALA A 580 -0.71 10.30 -10.50
C ALA A 580 0.06 11.59 -10.18
N VAL A 581 0.11 11.95 -8.90
CA VAL A 581 0.84 13.11 -8.39
C VAL A 581 2.03 12.59 -7.60
N ASP A 582 3.22 12.67 -8.20
CA ASP A 582 4.44 12.37 -7.48
C ASP A 582 4.88 13.53 -6.58
N GLU A 583 5.53 13.18 -5.48
CA GLU A 583 5.82 14.09 -4.37
C GLU A 583 4.56 14.85 -3.88
N ALA A 584 3.42 14.14 -3.76
CA ALA A 584 2.11 14.73 -3.53
C ALA A 584 2.03 15.68 -2.31
N HIS A 585 2.87 15.49 -1.29
CA HIS A 585 2.95 16.36 -0.12
C HIS A 585 3.38 17.80 -0.47
N ASN A 586 4.08 18.02 -1.58
CA ASN A 586 4.44 19.37 -2.02
C ASN A 586 3.23 20.21 -2.47
N TYR A 587 2.13 19.56 -2.84
CA TYR A 587 0.97 20.22 -3.46
C TYR A 587 -0.30 20.10 -2.62
N LEU A 588 -0.45 18.97 -1.91
CA LEU A 588 -1.66 18.61 -1.18
C LEU A 588 -1.47 18.65 0.33
N ALA A 589 -0.47 19.39 0.81
CA ALA A 589 -0.28 19.61 2.24
C ALA A 589 -1.31 20.56 2.85
N GLY A 590 -1.45 20.51 4.18
CA GLY A 590 -2.30 21.43 4.94
C GLY A 590 -2.05 22.89 4.54
N ALA A 591 -3.06 23.53 3.98
CA ALA A 591 -2.90 24.82 3.31
C ALA A 591 -2.85 26.01 4.27
N GLU A 592 -1.86 26.88 4.10
CA GLU A 592 -1.74 28.17 4.81
C GLU A 592 -2.10 29.38 3.93
N THR A 593 -2.32 29.16 2.63
CA THR A 593 -2.62 30.21 1.65
C THR A 593 -3.93 29.90 0.92
N LEU A 594 -4.64 30.94 0.45
CA LEU A 594 -5.88 30.77 -0.32
C LEU A 594 -5.67 29.88 -1.56
N ARG A 595 -4.53 30.01 -2.25
CA ARG A 595 -4.18 29.12 -3.36
C ARG A 595 -4.07 27.67 -2.90
N GLY A 596 -3.31 27.41 -1.83
CA GLY A 596 -3.19 26.07 -1.24
C GLY A 596 -4.55 25.50 -0.86
N GLU A 597 -5.40 26.31 -0.22
CA GLU A 597 -6.75 25.91 0.20
C GLU A 597 -7.59 25.50 -1.00
N TYR A 598 -7.44 26.21 -2.13
CA TYR A 598 -8.11 25.87 -3.37
C TYR A 598 -7.58 24.55 -3.97
N ILE A 599 -6.26 24.30 -4.00
CA ILE A 599 -5.71 23.00 -4.48
C ILE A 599 -6.26 21.84 -3.65
N VAL A 600 -6.15 21.96 -2.33
CA VAL A 600 -6.62 20.93 -1.39
C VAL A 600 -8.13 20.76 -1.50
N GLY A 601 -8.87 21.85 -1.67
CA GLY A 601 -10.31 21.82 -1.94
C GLY A 601 -10.66 21.00 -3.18
N ARG A 602 -9.94 21.19 -4.29
CA ARG A 602 -10.11 20.41 -5.52
C ARG A 602 -9.71 18.95 -5.34
N ALA A 603 -8.61 18.67 -4.66
CA ALA A 603 -8.21 17.29 -4.36
C ALA A 603 -9.26 16.57 -3.48
N ARG A 604 -9.84 17.25 -2.49
CA ARG A 604 -10.95 16.73 -1.67
C ARG A 604 -12.21 16.47 -2.48
N GLU A 605 -12.52 17.34 -3.44
CA GLU A 605 -13.65 17.16 -4.36
C GLU A 605 -13.43 15.93 -5.25
N ALA A 606 -12.26 15.83 -5.89
CA ALA A 606 -11.87 14.67 -6.68
C ALA A 606 -11.87 13.37 -5.84
N ALA A 607 -11.39 13.40 -4.61
CA ALA A 607 -11.39 12.22 -3.74
C ALA A 607 -12.80 11.79 -3.28
N LYS A 608 -13.77 12.72 -3.23
CA LYS A 608 -15.16 12.45 -2.85
C LYS A 608 -16.04 12.03 -4.02
N GLN A 609 -15.90 12.69 -5.17
CA GLN A 609 -16.77 12.51 -6.34
C GLN A 609 -16.10 11.74 -7.48
N GLY A 610 -14.77 11.73 -7.56
CA GLY A 610 -14.03 11.14 -8.67
C GLY A 610 -14.35 9.68 -8.94
N ARG A 611 -14.77 8.91 -7.93
CA ARG A 611 -15.30 7.54 -8.12
C ARG A 611 -16.49 7.50 -9.09
N LYS A 612 -17.43 8.43 -8.95
CA LYS A 612 -18.62 8.53 -9.80
C LYS A 612 -18.25 9.05 -11.19
N ASP A 613 -17.30 9.97 -11.26
CA ASP A 613 -16.87 10.63 -12.49
C ASP A 613 -15.66 9.93 -13.16
N GLN A 614 -15.34 8.69 -12.75
CA GLN A 614 -14.24 7.89 -13.30
C GLN A 614 -12.87 8.58 -13.30
N LEU A 615 -12.62 9.36 -12.25
CA LEU A 615 -11.38 10.06 -11.95
C LEU A 615 -10.70 9.44 -10.73
N GLY A 616 -9.62 8.70 -10.97
CA GLY A 616 -8.71 8.17 -9.95
C GLY A 616 -7.63 9.19 -9.58
N LEU A 617 -7.24 9.21 -8.30
CA LEU A 617 -6.06 9.94 -7.82
C LEU A 617 -5.05 8.93 -7.31
N MET A 618 -3.79 9.03 -7.73
CA MET A 618 -2.69 8.27 -7.17
C MET A 618 -1.68 9.22 -6.53
N LEU A 619 -1.60 9.19 -5.21
CA LEU A 619 -0.71 10.05 -4.43
C LEU A 619 0.57 9.27 -4.15
N ILE A 620 1.71 9.75 -4.65
CA ILE A 620 3.00 9.12 -4.44
C ILE A 620 3.84 10.06 -3.57
N THR A 621 4.30 9.59 -2.41
CA THR A 621 4.94 10.48 -1.41
C THR A 621 5.80 9.72 -0.40
N GLN A 622 6.81 10.37 0.15
CA GLN A 622 7.60 9.89 1.29
C GLN A 622 7.05 10.37 2.63
N ASN A 623 6.30 11.47 2.62
CA ASN A 623 5.71 12.09 3.80
C ASN A 623 4.18 12.07 3.66
N PRO A 624 3.53 10.90 3.75
CA PRO A 624 2.07 10.80 3.70
C PRO A 624 1.38 11.60 4.82
N GLU A 625 2.01 11.80 5.98
CA GLU A 625 1.46 12.56 7.10
C GLU A 625 1.27 14.06 6.82
N ASP A 626 1.99 14.59 5.84
CA ASP A 626 1.91 16.00 5.45
C ASP A 626 0.71 16.24 4.52
N VAL A 627 0.18 15.21 3.87
CA VAL A 627 -0.97 15.30 2.96
C VAL A 627 -2.27 15.53 3.73
N ASP A 628 -3.18 16.29 3.14
CA ASP A 628 -4.49 16.59 3.71
C ASP A 628 -5.25 15.34 4.19
N ALA A 629 -5.67 15.37 5.46
CA ALA A 629 -6.29 14.22 6.13
C ALA A 629 -7.64 13.80 5.50
N ASP A 630 -8.42 14.73 4.95
CA ASP A 630 -9.67 14.39 4.28
C ASP A 630 -9.40 13.68 2.94
N VAL A 631 -8.34 14.07 2.22
CA VAL A 631 -7.91 13.39 0.99
C VAL A 631 -7.43 11.97 1.32
N LEU A 632 -6.56 11.80 2.33
CA LEU A 632 -6.08 10.49 2.77
C LEU A 632 -7.22 9.57 3.21
N LYS A 633 -8.21 10.10 3.94
CA LYS A 633 -9.38 9.32 4.39
C LYS A 633 -10.22 8.78 3.25
N GLN A 634 -10.23 9.45 2.09
CA GLN A 634 -10.92 8.98 0.89
C GLN A 634 -10.05 8.08 0.00
N THR A 635 -8.77 7.91 0.35
CA THR A 635 -7.84 7.06 -0.39
C THR A 635 -7.91 5.63 0.13
N ASN A 636 -8.67 4.79 -0.57
CA ASN A 636 -9.03 3.48 -0.06
C ASN A 636 -7.98 2.41 -0.35
N THR A 637 -7.17 2.56 -1.40
CA THR A 637 -6.06 1.67 -1.70
C THR A 637 -4.78 2.28 -1.18
N ASN A 638 -4.08 1.61 -0.26
CA ASN A 638 -2.85 2.10 0.34
C ASN A 638 -1.74 1.07 0.16
N VAL A 639 -0.59 1.52 -0.33
CA VAL A 639 0.65 0.76 -0.46
C VAL A 639 1.71 1.44 0.39
N PHE A 640 2.11 0.78 1.47
CA PHE A 640 3.13 1.27 2.41
C PHE A 640 4.42 0.47 2.22
N LEU A 641 5.39 1.05 1.50
CA LEU A 641 6.77 0.59 1.53
C LEU A 641 7.44 1.01 2.85
N GLY A 642 8.73 0.74 3.01
CA GLY A 642 9.47 1.14 4.21
C GLY A 642 9.31 2.63 4.55
N LEU A 643 8.75 2.93 5.73
CA LEU A 643 8.55 4.30 6.25
C LEU A 643 9.26 4.48 7.59
N ARG A 644 9.54 5.72 7.99
CA ARG A 644 10.08 5.97 9.34
C ARG A 644 9.01 5.71 10.39
N GLU A 645 9.40 5.25 11.57
CA GLU A 645 8.49 4.96 12.68
C GLU A 645 7.60 6.18 13.05
N GLU A 646 8.20 7.37 13.08
CA GLU A 646 7.49 8.64 13.35
C GLU A 646 6.41 8.99 12.32
N VAL A 647 6.58 8.53 11.08
CA VAL A 647 5.61 8.70 9.98
C VAL A 647 4.48 7.71 10.17
N VAL A 648 4.82 6.43 10.39
CA VAL A 648 3.87 5.32 10.57
C VAL A 648 2.84 5.62 11.66
N GLU A 649 3.26 6.22 12.77
CA GLU A 649 2.34 6.55 13.87
C GLU A 649 1.37 7.70 13.56
N LYS A 650 1.71 8.58 12.61
CA LYS A 650 0.88 9.75 12.26
C LYS A 650 -0.13 9.46 11.16
N VAL A 651 0.08 8.42 10.35
CA VAL A 651 -0.76 8.10 9.19
C VAL A 651 -1.92 7.19 9.61
N PRO A 652 -3.18 7.65 9.60
CA PRO A 652 -4.31 6.87 10.13
C PRO A 652 -4.67 5.64 9.29
N SER A 653 -4.29 5.59 8.01
CA SER A 653 -4.63 4.50 7.11
C SER A 653 -3.73 3.27 7.26
N VAL A 654 -2.60 3.38 7.97
CA VAL A 654 -1.67 2.26 8.24
C VAL A 654 -2.36 1.19 9.10
N PRO A 655 -2.36 -0.10 8.68
CA PRO A 655 -2.88 -1.18 9.51
C PRO A 655 -2.09 -1.33 10.82
N THR A 656 -2.78 -1.69 11.91
CA THR A 656 -2.18 -1.67 13.26
C THR A 656 -1.16 -2.79 13.42
N GLU A 657 -1.48 -3.96 12.87
CA GLU A 657 -0.67 -5.16 12.83
C GLU A 657 0.70 -4.92 12.17
N PHE A 658 0.77 -4.06 11.15
CA PHE A 658 2.02 -3.80 10.41
C PHE A 658 2.81 -2.59 10.90
N LYS A 659 2.36 -1.87 11.94
CA LYS A 659 3.04 -0.66 12.43
C LYS A 659 4.51 -0.90 12.83
N ARG A 660 4.79 -2.08 13.39
CA ARG A 660 6.14 -2.48 13.82
C ARG A 660 7.01 -2.98 12.68
N ASP A 661 6.40 -3.44 11.60
CA ASP A 661 7.09 -4.11 10.49
C ASP A 661 7.48 -3.13 9.38
N ILE A 662 6.59 -2.19 9.05
CA ILE A 662 6.82 -1.18 8.00
C ILE A 662 8.17 -0.46 8.16
N PRO A 663 8.62 -0.04 9.36
CA PRO A 663 9.93 0.58 9.53
C PRO A 663 11.13 -0.31 9.19
N ARG A 664 10.95 -1.62 9.21
CA ARG A 664 11.99 -2.63 8.99
C ARG A 664 12.01 -3.17 7.56
N PHE A 665 11.03 -2.80 6.74
CA PHE A 665 10.90 -3.32 5.37
C PHE A 665 12.12 -3.06 4.50
N GLY A 666 12.49 -4.09 3.73
CA GLY A 666 13.50 -4.04 2.69
C GLY A 666 13.05 -3.23 1.46
N LYS A 667 13.94 -3.08 0.47
CA LYS A 667 13.60 -2.44 -0.80
C LYS A 667 12.56 -3.30 -1.55
N GLY A 668 11.45 -2.69 -1.97
CA GLY A 668 10.39 -3.36 -2.72
C GLY A 668 9.43 -4.22 -1.89
N GLN A 669 9.62 -4.30 -0.56
CA GLN A 669 8.65 -4.88 0.37
C GLN A 669 7.63 -3.81 0.75
N ALA A 670 6.35 -4.19 0.79
CA ALA A 670 5.27 -3.28 1.07
C ALA A 670 4.11 -3.98 1.80
N VAL A 671 3.29 -3.20 2.48
CA VAL A 671 1.95 -3.62 2.90
C VAL A 671 0.93 -3.03 1.95
N VAL A 672 0.03 -3.86 1.44
CA VAL A 672 -1.09 -3.43 0.61
C VAL A 672 -2.38 -3.58 1.39
N LYS A 673 -3.07 -2.45 1.57
CA LYS A 673 -4.41 -2.36 2.13
C LYS A 673 -5.34 -1.85 1.05
N ALA A 674 -6.05 -2.77 0.40
CA ALA A 674 -7.07 -2.46 -0.58
C ALA A 674 -8.47 -2.56 0.04
N PRO A 675 -9.49 -1.90 -0.51
CA PRO A 675 -10.84 -2.01 0.00
C PRO A 675 -11.40 -3.43 -0.19
N ASP A 676 -12.23 -3.84 0.77
CA ASP A 676 -12.92 -5.13 0.82
C ASP A 676 -12.01 -6.36 1.01
N VAL A 677 -10.69 -6.20 1.22
CA VAL A 677 -9.75 -7.32 1.42
C VAL A 677 -8.90 -7.14 2.69
N GLU A 678 -8.30 -8.22 3.18
CA GLU A 678 -7.36 -8.13 4.31
C GLU A 678 -6.08 -7.38 3.91
N ALA A 679 -5.50 -6.63 4.85
CA ALA A 679 -4.18 -6.05 4.64
C ALA A 679 -3.13 -7.16 4.64
N VAL A 680 -2.23 -7.14 3.66
CA VAL A 680 -1.22 -8.17 3.51
C VAL A 680 0.14 -7.57 3.17
N GLU A 681 1.19 -8.29 3.57
CA GLU A 681 2.54 -8.01 3.11
C GLU A 681 2.74 -8.56 1.69
N VAL A 682 3.35 -7.75 0.82
CA VAL A 682 3.74 -8.13 -0.53
C VAL A 682 5.20 -7.77 -0.79
N VAL A 683 5.84 -8.57 -1.63
CA VAL A 683 7.14 -8.24 -2.22
C VAL A 683 6.96 -8.00 -3.70
N GLY A 684 7.32 -6.80 -4.13
CA GLY A 684 7.32 -6.40 -5.53
C GLY A 684 8.29 -7.20 -6.40
N LEU A 685 8.28 -6.93 -7.69
CA LEU A 685 9.26 -7.50 -8.60
C LEU A 685 10.66 -6.98 -8.26
N PRO A 686 11.73 -7.80 -8.42
CA PRO A 686 13.10 -7.32 -8.21
C PRO A 686 13.62 -6.49 -9.39
N TYR A 687 12.88 -6.48 -10.50
CA TYR A 687 13.20 -5.73 -11.72
C TYR A 687 12.07 -4.75 -12.04
N CYS A 688 12.38 -3.65 -12.71
CA CYS A 688 11.36 -2.73 -13.21
C CYS A 688 10.92 -3.22 -14.59
N LEU A 689 9.60 -3.27 -14.82
CA LEU A 689 8.99 -3.76 -16.07
C LEU A 689 9.25 -2.84 -17.26
N THR A 690 9.45 -1.55 -16.97
CA THR A 690 9.84 -0.50 -17.89
C THR A 690 11.23 0.01 -17.51
N ARG A 691 11.85 0.81 -18.36
CA ARG A 691 13.16 1.41 -18.07
C ARG A 691 13.16 2.21 -16.77
N HIS A 692 14.20 1.97 -15.98
CA HIS A 692 14.49 2.68 -14.73
C HIS A 692 16.00 2.73 -14.55
N ASP A 693 16.60 3.90 -14.79
CA ASP A 693 18.05 4.07 -14.81
C ASP A 693 18.67 4.32 -13.41
N ASN A 694 17.84 4.42 -12.36
CA ASN A 694 18.24 4.83 -10.99
C ASN A 694 18.23 3.68 -9.97
#